data_AF-A0A6J1QZG2-F1
#
_entry.id   AF-A0A6J1QZG2-F1
#
_cell.length_a   1.000
_cell.length_b   1.000
_cell.length_c   1.000
_cell.angle_alpha   90.00
_cell.angle_beta   90.00
_cell.angle_gamma   90.00
#
_symmetry.space_group_name_H-M   'P 1'
#
loop_
_entity.id
_entity.type
_entity.pdbx_description
1 polymer ?
#
loop_
_entity_poly.entity_id
_entity_poly.type
_entity_poly.pdbx_seq_one_letter_code
_entity_poly.pdbx_strand_id
1 'polypeptide(L)'
;MANERWKDDVSYAMTPFKLLTWPIGVWPLQVYNIYSLLRCIFATCCVSLVVILSSIELYMGCTDADQSVDSLMLISSGILGVLKIVWFRVYARGLTNNYGSAVDDYLMIENTNQRAIMRKHAFMGRFVCCFMLGFSYFGCIVFVLIPLLGDNINNQINVSNEDAVLDYPMPSRCALEYLHVPTNMYRISCLIETISLILGGNANQGTDCTFLNITLHVCGQVEILKAKFLEFDVTTPKVYERFIALIKRHSYLIRMARQLADTVNFVLLIQLFIISIQLCIMDFQFILALKVNDVVMAGKSVIVQSTFLLQLTLYSFIGDYLKSQMEEIGLSIYQNAWYNFPADLTKNLVFIIMRTQSPVMLQAGHFISIIVILPSMELHMGCTDAEQNIDGLMLACCGVLGVLKTICFRIYAKNLTDNYGSALKDYLTIENTEHRAIMRRHAFMGRTVSCFMVCFSYFSVTIYSLIPLLGEDLTNDQDNRINVTNEDVVLDYPMPSRCALEYLHVPTSMYRIICFLEFIVLILTCTSNHGNDSLFLNITLHMCGQIKILKAKFIGFGASSPRVYDRFNALIQRHNYLITLAKELTKSISLVLLTQLFISSILLCIMGFQFILALKMHNVVMMGKSCMVLCTFLTQLSVYSFVGDYLKSQMEEVGLFIYQSIWYDLPTKLAKNLIFIIMRTQSPVKLQAGNFIVVNLATYMSILKTSISYLSVLRVMIET
;
A
#
# COMPACT_ATOMS: atom_id res chain seq x y z
N MET A 1 -20.59 15.90 -41.15
CA MET A 1 -19.37 15.07 -41.27
C MET A 1 -18.30 15.31 -40.19
N ALA A 2 -17.55 16.42 -40.15
CA ALA A 2 -16.48 16.59 -39.14
C ALA A 2 -17.04 16.58 -37.70
N ASN A 3 -18.09 17.37 -37.42
CA ASN A 3 -18.76 17.42 -36.11
C ASN A 3 -19.50 16.13 -35.72
N GLU A 4 -19.79 15.24 -36.67
CA GLU A 4 -20.37 13.92 -36.41
C GLU A 4 -19.28 12.90 -36.06
N ARG A 5 -18.15 12.92 -36.79
CA ARG A 5 -16.98 12.05 -36.53
C ARG A 5 -16.40 12.20 -35.13
N TRP A 6 -16.46 13.39 -34.54
CA TRP A 6 -15.96 13.64 -33.18
C TRP A 6 -16.93 13.15 -32.10
N LYS A 7 -18.24 13.23 -32.37
CA LYS A 7 -19.26 12.58 -31.53
C LYS A 7 -19.10 11.07 -31.53
N ASP A 8 -18.70 10.49 -32.66
CA ASP A 8 -18.42 9.05 -32.77
C ASP A 8 -17.22 8.63 -31.89
N ASP A 9 -16.17 9.45 -31.78
CA ASP A 9 -15.01 9.14 -30.93
C ASP A 9 -15.33 9.24 -29.43
N VAL A 10 -16.06 10.28 -29.03
CA VAL A 10 -16.56 10.40 -27.64
C VAL A 10 -17.46 9.22 -27.31
N SER A 11 -18.39 8.87 -28.21
CA SER A 11 -19.27 7.71 -28.07
C SER A 11 -18.48 6.41 -27.96
N TYR A 12 -17.47 6.23 -28.82
CA TYR A 12 -16.59 5.07 -28.81
C TYR A 12 -15.84 4.93 -27.47
N ALA A 13 -15.30 6.03 -26.94
CA ALA A 13 -14.49 6.01 -25.73
C ALA A 13 -15.33 5.87 -24.44
N MET A 14 -16.53 6.44 -24.39
CA MET A 14 -17.27 6.63 -23.13
C MET A 14 -18.49 5.72 -22.95
N THR A 15 -19.12 5.24 -24.04
CA THR A 15 -20.40 4.51 -23.97
C THR A 15 -20.35 3.24 -23.11
N PRO A 16 -19.32 2.37 -23.18
CA PRO A 16 -19.28 1.17 -22.35
C PRO A 16 -19.32 1.50 -20.84
N PHE A 17 -18.53 2.49 -20.41
CA PHE A 17 -18.46 2.93 -19.02
C PHE A 17 -19.75 3.60 -18.54
N LYS A 18 -20.42 4.33 -19.44
CA LYS A 18 -21.75 4.89 -19.19
C LYS A 18 -22.78 3.79 -18.96
N LEU A 19 -22.80 2.75 -19.79
CA LEU A 19 -23.76 1.66 -19.64
C LEU A 19 -23.61 0.91 -18.30
N LEU A 20 -22.40 0.88 -17.73
CA LEU A 20 -22.12 0.20 -16.46
C LEU A 20 -22.47 1.06 -15.23
N THR A 21 -22.07 2.33 -15.26
CA THR A 21 -22.18 3.20 -14.06
C THR A 21 -23.44 4.07 -14.05
N TRP A 22 -24.13 4.20 -15.18
CA TRP A 22 -25.40 4.92 -15.23
C TRP A 22 -26.51 4.17 -14.46
N PRO A 23 -26.72 2.85 -14.62
CA PRO A 23 -27.76 2.14 -13.86
C PRO A 23 -27.62 2.28 -12.35
N ILE A 24 -26.39 2.26 -11.83
CA ILE A 24 -26.08 2.45 -10.40
C ILE A 24 -26.08 3.92 -9.94
N GLY A 25 -26.32 4.87 -10.86
CA GLY A 25 -26.41 6.29 -10.55
C GLY A 25 -25.08 6.96 -10.24
N VAL A 26 -23.96 6.45 -10.76
CA VAL A 26 -22.60 6.95 -10.50
C VAL A 26 -21.90 7.51 -11.77
N TRP A 27 -22.56 7.46 -12.93
CA TRP A 27 -22.00 7.99 -14.18
C TRP A 27 -21.61 9.48 -14.07
N PRO A 28 -20.35 9.89 -14.36
CA PRO A 28 -19.87 11.23 -14.03
C PRO A 28 -20.55 12.38 -14.79
N LEU A 29 -20.97 12.14 -16.04
CA LEU A 29 -21.61 13.14 -16.91
C LEU A 29 -23.14 13.06 -16.88
N GLN A 30 -23.73 12.44 -15.86
CA GLN A 30 -25.18 12.43 -15.71
C GLN A 30 -25.72 13.74 -15.14
N VAL A 31 -27.02 13.96 -15.31
CA VAL A 31 -27.74 15.03 -14.59
C VAL A 31 -28.00 14.57 -13.16
N TYR A 32 -27.42 15.27 -12.18
CA TYR A 32 -27.58 14.99 -10.75
C TYR A 32 -28.92 15.52 -10.22
N ASN A 33 -30.00 14.85 -10.59
CA ASN A 33 -31.37 15.14 -10.14
C ASN A 33 -31.93 14.03 -9.25
N ILE A 34 -33.18 14.18 -8.81
CA ILE A 34 -33.86 13.18 -7.97
C ILE A 34 -33.87 11.78 -8.58
N TYR A 35 -33.98 11.64 -9.91
CA TYR A 35 -33.94 10.36 -10.60
C TYR A 35 -32.56 9.69 -10.56
N SER A 36 -31.47 10.45 -10.61
CA SER A 36 -30.12 9.92 -10.39
C SER A 36 -29.91 9.48 -8.93
N LEU A 37 -30.50 10.21 -7.98
CA LEU A 37 -30.48 9.88 -6.56
C LEU A 37 -31.25 8.58 -6.29
N LEU A 38 -32.44 8.42 -6.86
CA LEU A 38 -33.23 7.20 -6.74
C LEU A 38 -32.50 5.97 -7.30
N ARG A 39 -31.86 6.08 -8.48
CA ARG A 39 -31.05 4.99 -9.03
C ARG A 39 -29.89 4.59 -8.12
N CYS A 40 -29.19 5.56 -7.54
CA CYS A 40 -28.09 5.31 -6.62
C CYS A 40 -28.56 4.72 -5.28
N ILE A 41 -29.67 5.21 -4.71
CA ILE A 41 -30.28 4.63 -3.50
C ILE A 41 -30.70 3.20 -3.78
N PHE A 42 -31.41 2.96 -4.88
CA PHE A 42 -31.84 1.62 -5.27
C PHE A 42 -30.66 0.65 -5.40
N ALA A 43 -29.60 1.03 -6.13
CA ALA A 43 -28.40 0.21 -6.24
C ALA A 43 -27.72 -0.04 -4.89
N THR A 44 -27.64 0.99 -4.03
CA THR A 44 -27.07 0.86 -2.68
C THR A 44 -27.90 -0.08 -1.81
N CYS A 45 -29.24 -0.01 -1.89
CA CYS A 45 -30.14 -0.92 -1.19
C CYS A 45 -29.98 -2.36 -1.67
N CYS A 46 -29.90 -2.60 -2.98
CA CYS A 46 -29.66 -3.94 -3.54
C CYS A 46 -28.32 -4.53 -3.08
N VAL A 47 -27.23 -3.75 -3.10
CA VAL A 47 -25.92 -4.23 -2.63
C VAL A 47 -25.91 -4.42 -1.11
N SER A 48 -26.60 -3.55 -0.35
CA SER A 48 -26.74 -3.70 1.11
C SER A 48 -27.58 -4.92 1.47
N LEU A 49 -28.57 -5.27 0.66
CA LEU A 49 -29.38 -6.48 0.84
C LEU A 49 -28.51 -7.75 0.79
N VAL A 50 -27.55 -7.82 -0.13
CA VAL A 50 -26.57 -8.92 -0.19
C VAL A 50 -25.79 -9.03 1.13
N VAL A 51 -25.32 -7.90 1.66
CA VAL A 51 -24.58 -7.86 2.93
C VAL A 51 -25.47 -8.31 4.10
N ILE A 52 -26.70 -7.81 4.17
CA ILE A 52 -27.63 -8.09 5.26
C ILE A 52 -28.03 -9.57 5.26
N LEU A 53 -28.46 -10.12 4.12
CA LEU A 53 -28.85 -11.53 4.02
C LEU A 53 -27.67 -12.45 4.39
N SER A 54 -26.49 -12.19 3.84
CA SER A 54 -25.28 -12.97 4.15
C SER A 54 -24.86 -12.86 5.62
N SER A 55 -25.10 -11.70 6.27
CA SER A 55 -24.77 -11.51 7.70
C SER A 55 -25.75 -12.22 8.63
N ILE A 56 -27.05 -12.22 8.29
CA ILE A 56 -28.07 -12.97 9.03
C ILE A 56 -27.78 -14.47 8.91
N GLU A 57 -27.43 -14.94 7.71
CA GLU A 57 -27.09 -16.34 7.47
C GLU A 57 -25.91 -16.81 8.36
N LEU A 58 -24.87 -15.97 8.47
CA LEU A 58 -23.70 -16.25 9.30
C LEU A 58 -24.00 -16.15 10.80
N TYR A 59 -24.87 -15.21 11.21
CA TYR A 59 -25.29 -15.05 12.61
C TYR A 59 -26.16 -16.22 13.10
N MET A 60 -27.07 -16.71 12.26
CA MET A 60 -27.96 -17.82 12.60
C MET A 60 -27.26 -19.18 12.60
N GLY A 61 -26.01 -19.26 12.11
CA GLY A 61 -25.21 -20.48 12.12
C GLY A 61 -25.73 -21.58 11.20
N CYS A 62 -26.48 -21.23 10.16
CA CYS A 62 -27.09 -22.18 9.23
C CYS A 62 -26.17 -22.64 8.10
N THR A 63 -24.94 -22.13 8.05
CA THR A 63 -24.01 -22.37 6.95
C THR A 63 -22.99 -23.44 7.29
N ASP A 64 -22.72 -24.31 6.33
CA ASP A 64 -21.51 -25.12 6.34
C ASP A 64 -20.28 -24.23 6.07
N ALA A 65 -19.08 -24.71 6.42
CA ALA A 65 -17.85 -23.93 6.31
C ALA A 65 -17.62 -23.30 4.92
N ASP A 66 -18.02 -23.99 3.83
CA ASP A 66 -17.99 -23.46 2.46
C ASP A 66 -18.90 -22.25 2.28
N GLN A 67 -20.16 -22.38 2.71
CA GLN A 67 -21.16 -21.32 2.62
C GLN A 67 -20.83 -20.15 3.54
N SER A 68 -20.24 -20.38 4.72
CA SER A 68 -19.77 -19.31 5.62
C SER A 68 -18.69 -18.47 4.96
N VAL A 69 -17.81 -19.10 4.18
CA VAL A 69 -16.76 -18.39 3.42
C VAL A 69 -17.36 -17.60 2.26
N ASP A 70 -18.30 -18.18 1.50
CA ASP A 70 -19.05 -17.47 0.47
C ASP A 70 -19.78 -16.25 1.06
N SER A 71 -20.39 -16.37 2.26
CA SER A 71 -21.00 -15.25 2.99
C SER A 71 -19.99 -14.16 3.37
N LEU A 72 -18.82 -14.51 3.92
CA LEU A 72 -17.78 -13.54 4.28
C LEU A 72 -17.25 -12.79 3.04
N MET A 73 -17.09 -13.49 1.92
CA MET A 73 -16.72 -12.89 0.64
C MET A 73 -17.79 -11.89 0.15
N LEU A 74 -19.07 -12.28 0.18
CA LEU A 74 -20.18 -11.43 -0.23
C LEU A 74 -20.37 -10.21 0.69
N ILE A 75 -20.19 -10.38 2.00
CA ILE A 75 -20.21 -9.27 2.98
C ILE A 75 -19.10 -8.27 2.66
N SER A 76 -17.86 -8.73 2.57
CA SER A 76 -16.70 -7.86 2.36
C SER A 76 -16.72 -7.17 0.99
N SER A 77 -17.11 -7.88 -0.07
CA SER A 77 -17.25 -7.32 -1.42
C SER A 77 -18.47 -6.38 -1.54
N GLY A 78 -19.56 -6.68 -0.83
CA GLY A 78 -20.74 -5.81 -0.74
C GLY A 78 -20.44 -4.51 0.01
N ILE A 79 -19.71 -4.56 1.13
CA ILE A 79 -19.22 -3.37 1.85
C ILE A 79 -18.35 -2.51 0.95
N LEU A 80 -17.42 -3.12 0.21
CA LEU A 80 -16.58 -2.39 -0.75
C LEU A 80 -17.41 -1.74 -1.87
N GLY A 81 -18.42 -2.45 -2.38
CA GLY A 81 -19.32 -1.96 -3.42
C GLY A 81 -20.16 -0.77 -2.97
N VAL A 82 -20.77 -0.85 -1.77
CA VAL A 82 -21.49 0.27 -1.14
C VAL A 82 -20.57 1.46 -0.94
N LEU A 83 -19.38 1.23 -0.37
CA LEU A 83 -18.38 2.28 -0.16
C LEU A 83 -18.03 2.97 -1.48
N LYS A 84 -17.76 2.22 -2.55
CA LYS A 84 -17.44 2.77 -3.87
C LYS A 84 -18.58 3.60 -4.46
N ILE A 85 -19.82 3.09 -4.43
CA ILE A 85 -20.99 3.84 -4.90
C ILE A 85 -21.12 5.17 -4.16
N VAL A 86 -21.08 5.13 -2.83
CA VAL A 86 -21.22 6.32 -1.99
C VAL A 86 -20.06 7.28 -2.25
N TRP A 87 -18.83 6.79 -2.27
CA TRP A 87 -17.63 7.60 -2.41
C TRP A 87 -17.57 8.30 -3.77
N PHE A 88 -17.75 7.56 -4.87
CA PHE A 88 -17.72 8.15 -6.22
C PHE A 88 -18.85 9.15 -6.43
N ARG A 89 -19.96 9.02 -5.69
CA ARG A 89 -21.04 10.00 -5.73
C ARG A 89 -20.76 11.25 -4.90
N VAL A 90 -20.20 11.11 -3.70
CA VAL A 90 -19.77 12.25 -2.86
C VAL A 90 -18.68 13.07 -3.58
N TYR A 91 -17.72 12.39 -4.20
CA TYR A 91 -16.60 13.00 -4.93
C TYR A 91 -16.87 13.15 -6.44
N ALA A 92 -18.13 13.06 -6.86
CA ALA A 92 -18.54 13.13 -8.26
C ALA A 92 -17.97 14.34 -9.00
N ARG A 93 -17.85 15.50 -8.33
CA ARG A 93 -17.34 16.74 -8.92
C ARG A 93 -15.96 16.59 -9.55
N GLY A 94 -15.05 15.85 -8.91
CA GLY A 94 -13.70 15.61 -9.43
C GLY A 94 -13.74 14.80 -10.72
N LEU A 95 -14.55 13.74 -10.73
CA LEU A 95 -14.68 12.84 -11.87
C LEU A 95 -15.46 13.51 -13.03
N THR A 96 -16.49 14.31 -12.73
CA THR A 96 -17.23 15.13 -13.71
C THR A 96 -16.30 16.13 -14.41
N ASN A 97 -15.42 16.81 -13.66
CA ASN A 97 -14.45 17.73 -14.26
C ASN A 97 -13.48 17.01 -15.21
N ASN A 98 -13.02 15.81 -14.83
CA ASN A 98 -12.13 15.00 -15.66
C ASN A 98 -12.83 14.53 -16.95
N TYR A 99 -14.03 13.97 -16.81
CA TYR A 99 -14.79 13.51 -17.98
C TYR A 99 -15.26 14.67 -18.86
N GLY A 100 -15.61 15.82 -18.29
CA GLY A 100 -15.93 17.03 -19.05
C GLY A 100 -14.74 17.50 -19.88
N SER A 101 -13.56 17.57 -19.25
CA SER A 101 -12.31 17.83 -19.97
C SER A 101 -12.04 16.81 -21.06
N ALA A 102 -12.35 15.53 -20.82
CA ALA A 102 -12.11 14.49 -21.80
C ALA A 102 -13.00 14.68 -23.04
N VAL A 103 -14.28 15.04 -22.85
CA VAL A 103 -15.18 15.38 -23.96
C VAL A 103 -14.63 16.56 -24.76
N ASP A 104 -14.23 17.64 -24.08
CA ASP A 104 -13.65 18.82 -24.73
C ASP A 104 -12.39 18.44 -25.51
N ASP A 105 -11.52 17.61 -24.94
CA ASP A 105 -10.30 17.15 -25.59
C ASP A 105 -10.58 16.35 -26.87
N TYR A 106 -11.60 15.49 -26.89
CA TYR A 106 -12.01 14.76 -28.10
C TYR A 106 -12.60 15.68 -29.18
N LEU A 107 -13.33 16.73 -28.77
CA LEU A 107 -13.93 17.70 -29.69
C LEU A 107 -12.91 18.68 -30.29
N MET A 108 -11.80 18.93 -29.60
CA MET A 108 -10.78 19.93 -30.00
C MET A 108 -9.61 19.34 -30.79
N ILE A 109 -9.54 18.03 -31.00
CA ILE A 109 -8.45 17.39 -31.77
C ILE A 109 -8.71 17.56 -33.26
N GLU A 110 -7.77 18.19 -33.97
CA GLU A 110 -7.83 18.32 -35.43
C GLU A 110 -6.82 17.39 -36.15
N ASN A 111 -5.71 17.04 -35.48
CA ASN A 111 -4.61 16.28 -36.06
C ASN A 111 -4.88 14.76 -36.03
N THR A 112 -4.70 14.08 -37.18
CA THR A 112 -4.87 12.63 -37.35
C THR A 112 -3.98 11.80 -36.43
N ASN A 113 -2.74 12.23 -36.17
CA ASN A 113 -1.81 11.53 -35.28
C ASN A 113 -2.26 11.64 -33.81
N GLN A 114 -2.70 12.83 -33.38
CA GLN A 114 -3.22 13.05 -32.03
C GLN A 114 -4.51 12.24 -31.80
N ARG A 115 -5.37 12.17 -32.83
CA ARG A 115 -6.56 11.32 -32.82
C ARG A 115 -6.23 9.83 -32.68
N ALA A 116 -5.19 9.36 -33.39
CA ALA A 116 -4.74 7.97 -33.29
C ALA A 116 -4.25 7.63 -31.87
N ILE A 117 -3.49 8.53 -31.23
CA ILE A 117 -3.06 8.39 -29.83
C ILE A 117 -4.26 8.28 -28.87
N MET A 118 -5.27 9.14 -29.04
CA MET A 118 -6.49 9.09 -28.21
C MET A 118 -7.31 7.83 -28.43
N ARG A 119 -7.45 7.36 -29.68
CA ARG A 119 -8.14 6.10 -29.97
C ARG A 119 -7.40 4.89 -29.42
N LYS A 120 -6.06 4.88 -29.46
CA LYS A 120 -5.23 3.83 -28.83
C LYS A 120 -5.51 3.71 -27.34
N HIS A 121 -5.51 4.83 -26.62
CA HIS A 121 -5.78 4.83 -25.17
C HIS A 121 -7.24 4.48 -24.83
N ALA A 122 -8.20 4.93 -25.64
CA ALA A 122 -9.60 4.51 -25.50
C ALA A 122 -9.78 3.00 -25.75
N PHE A 123 -9.10 2.44 -26.75
CA PHE A 123 -9.10 1.00 -27.00
C PHE A 123 -8.50 0.23 -25.83
N MET A 124 -7.36 0.67 -25.28
CA MET A 124 -6.76 0.07 -24.08
C MET A 124 -7.74 0.09 -22.89
N GLY A 125 -8.41 1.22 -22.64
CA GLY A 125 -9.40 1.33 -21.57
C GLY A 125 -10.57 0.37 -21.75
N ARG A 126 -11.09 0.24 -22.97
CA ARG A 126 -12.17 -0.72 -23.29
C ARG A 126 -11.72 -2.16 -23.13
N PHE A 127 -10.52 -2.50 -23.60
CA PHE A 127 -9.97 -3.84 -23.46
C PHE A 127 -9.86 -4.25 -21.98
N VAL A 128 -9.28 -3.36 -21.15
CA VAL A 128 -9.18 -3.54 -19.69
C VAL A 128 -10.56 -3.71 -19.05
N CYS A 129 -11.54 -2.89 -19.45
CA CYS A 129 -12.91 -2.95 -18.96
C CYS A 129 -13.60 -4.28 -19.30
N CYS A 130 -13.52 -4.70 -20.57
CA CYS A 130 -14.08 -5.97 -21.02
C CYS A 130 -13.43 -7.16 -20.29
N PHE A 131 -12.12 -7.12 -20.07
CA PHE A 131 -11.40 -8.18 -19.36
C PHE A 131 -11.85 -8.26 -17.89
N MET A 132 -11.92 -7.13 -17.19
CA MET A 132 -12.36 -7.05 -15.79
C MET A 132 -13.81 -7.52 -15.58
N LEU A 133 -14.73 -7.06 -16.43
CA LEU A 133 -16.14 -7.44 -16.33
C LEU A 133 -16.39 -8.87 -16.80
N GLY A 134 -15.61 -9.36 -17.77
CA GLY A 134 -15.68 -10.74 -18.22
C GLY A 134 -15.47 -11.72 -17.07
N PHE A 135 -14.42 -11.53 -16.28
CA PHE A 135 -14.16 -12.34 -15.08
C PHE A 135 -15.25 -12.18 -14.02
N SER A 136 -15.67 -10.94 -13.72
CA SER A 136 -16.69 -10.70 -12.70
C SER A 136 -18.05 -11.31 -13.06
N TYR A 137 -18.51 -11.16 -14.31
CA TYR A 137 -19.78 -11.71 -14.74
C TYR A 137 -19.73 -13.22 -14.90
N PHE A 138 -18.59 -13.78 -15.32
CA PHE A 138 -18.40 -15.22 -15.29
C PHE A 138 -18.54 -15.77 -13.86
N GLY A 139 -17.95 -15.11 -12.87
CA GLY A 139 -18.15 -15.43 -11.46
C GLY A 139 -19.63 -15.37 -11.04
N CYS A 140 -20.33 -14.28 -11.32
CA CYS A 140 -21.76 -14.17 -10.99
C CYS A 140 -22.61 -15.27 -11.66
N ILE A 141 -22.31 -15.63 -12.91
CA ILE A 141 -23.01 -16.70 -13.64
C ILE A 141 -22.80 -18.04 -12.94
N VAL A 142 -21.60 -18.33 -12.46
CA VAL A 142 -21.31 -19.56 -11.72
C VAL A 142 -22.11 -19.63 -10.41
N PHE A 143 -22.18 -18.54 -9.64
CA PHE A 143 -23.00 -18.47 -8.42
C PHE A 143 -24.50 -18.68 -8.69
N VAL A 144 -25.01 -18.20 -9.83
CA VAL A 144 -26.43 -18.37 -10.21
C VAL A 144 -26.73 -19.76 -10.74
N LEU A 145 -25.84 -20.34 -11.55
CA LEU A 145 -26.09 -21.63 -12.23
C LEU A 145 -25.96 -22.84 -11.32
N ILE A 146 -25.13 -22.78 -10.26
CA ILE A 146 -24.90 -23.92 -9.37
C ILE A 146 -26.20 -24.37 -8.66
N PRO A 147 -26.97 -23.49 -8.00
CA PRO A 147 -28.26 -23.86 -7.43
C PRO A 147 -29.27 -24.36 -8.46
N LEU A 148 -29.32 -23.72 -9.64
CA LEU A 148 -30.22 -24.08 -10.74
C LEU A 148 -29.93 -25.47 -11.35
N LEU A 149 -28.67 -25.91 -11.33
CA LEU A 149 -28.27 -27.23 -11.82
C LEU A 149 -28.39 -28.32 -10.75
N GLY A 150 -28.16 -27.98 -9.47
CA GLY A 150 -28.37 -28.87 -8.33
C GLY A 150 -29.82 -29.35 -8.19
N ASP A 151 -30.77 -28.44 -8.42
CA ASP A 151 -32.21 -28.73 -8.44
C ASP A 151 -32.58 -29.82 -9.49
N ASN A 152 -31.95 -29.83 -10.67
CA ASN A 152 -32.26 -30.81 -11.72
C ASN A 152 -31.70 -32.22 -11.43
N ILE A 153 -30.60 -32.33 -10.69
CA ILE A 153 -29.96 -33.62 -10.36
C ILE A 153 -30.68 -34.27 -9.16
N ASN A 154 -31.02 -33.49 -8.13
CA ASN A 154 -31.74 -34.00 -6.95
C ASN A 154 -33.19 -34.40 -7.28
N ASN A 155 -33.84 -33.70 -8.21
CA ASN A 155 -35.18 -34.06 -8.68
C ASN A 155 -35.25 -35.37 -9.50
N GLN A 156 -34.11 -35.86 -10.02
CA GLN A 156 -34.05 -37.20 -10.64
C GLN A 156 -33.84 -38.33 -9.63
N ILE A 157 -33.34 -38.04 -8.43
CA ILE A 157 -32.93 -39.05 -7.45
C ILE A 157 -33.98 -39.22 -6.32
N ASN A 158 -34.73 -38.17 -5.96
CA ASN A 158 -35.66 -38.22 -4.82
C ASN A 158 -37.13 -38.00 -5.21
N VAL A 159 -37.80 -39.05 -5.66
CA VAL A 159 -39.29 -39.09 -5.77
C VAL A 159 -39.93 -39.48 -4.41
N SER A 160 -39.27 -39.26 -3.26
CA SER A 160 -39.80 -39.75 -1.97
C SER A 160 -39.57 -38.92 -0.70
N ASN A 161 -39.01 -37.70 -0.75
CA ASN A 161 -38.93 -36.84 0.44
C ASN A 161 -39.60 -35.48 0.18
N GLU A 162 -40.57 -35.11 1.03
CA GLU A 162 -41.37 -33.88 0.95
C GLU A 162 -40.64 -32.59 1.36
N ASP A 163 -39.36 -32.64 1.73
CA ASP A 163 -38.56 -31.46 2.05
C ASP A 163 -37.38 -31.30 1.06
N ALA A 164 -37.68 -30.83 -0.15
CA ALA A 164 -36.64 -30.39 -1.07
C ALA A 164 -35.96 -29.14 -0.49
N VAL A 165 -34.68 -29.27 -0.12
CA VAL A 165 -33.84 -28.15 0.31
C VAL A 165 -33.69 -27.17 -0.86
N LEU A 166 -34.25 -25.96 -0.72
CA LEU A 166 -34.16 -24.91 -1.73
C LEU A 166 -32.80 -24.21 -1.65
N ASP A 167 -32.01 -24.33 -2.71
CA ASP A 167 -30.72 -23.65 -2.84
C ASP A 167 -30.86 -22.29 -3.52
N TYR A 168 -30.24 -21.25 -2.96
CA TYR A 168 -30.34 -19.87 -3.45
C TYR A 168 -29.02 -19.41 -4.11
N PRO A 169 -29.06 -18.45 -5.06
CA PRO A 169 -27.87 -17.87 -5.72
C PRO A 169 -26.79 -17.32 -4.76
N MET A 170 -27.17 -16.91 -3.56
CA MET A 170 -26.26 -16.63 -2.46
C MET A 170 -26.74 -17.30 -1.17
N PRO A 171 -25.88 -17.50 -0.16
CA PRO A 171 -26.30 -18.03 1.13
C PRO A 171 -27.29 -17.08 1.81
N SER A 172 -28.57 -17.43 1.76
CA SER A 172 -29.68 -16.61 2.28
C SER A 172 -30.89 -17.42 2.78
N ARG A 173 -30.77 -18.75 2.84
CA ARG A 173 -31.88 -19.66 3.16
C ARG A 173 -32.47 -19.34 4.53
N CYS A 174 -31.65 -19.37 5.57
CA CYS A 174 -32.10 -19.08 6.92
C CYS A 174 -32.53 -17.61 7.09
N ALA A 175 -31.88 -16.69 6.38
CA ALA A 175 -32.29 -15.30 6.38
C ALA A 175 -33.71 -15.12 5.81
N LEU A 176 -34.05 -15.81 4.72
CA LEU A 176 -35.38 -15.76 4.11
C LEU A 176 -36.44 -16.48 4.94
N GLU A 177 -36.08 -17.61 5.58
CA GLU A 177 -36.95 -18.30 6.54
C GLU A 177 -37.23 -17.43 7.77
N TYR A 178 -36.21 -16.79 8.34
CA TYR A 178 -36.35 -15.85 9.46
C TYR A 178 -37.23 -14.64 9.10
N LEU A 179 -37.14 -14.16 7.86
CA LEU A 179 -37.99 -13.09 7.33
C LEU A 179 -39.40 -13.55 6.93
N HIS A 180 -39.74 -14.83 7.17
CA HIS A 180 -41.04 -15.44 6.86
C HIS A 180 -41.43 -15.29 5.37
N VAL A 181 -40.45 -15.38 4.46
CA VAL A 181 -40.71 -15.32 3.02
C VAL A 181 -41.33 -16.65 2.56
N PRO A 182 -42.52 -16.65 1.93
CA PRO A 182 -43.18 -17.88 1.52
C PRO A 182 -42.41 -18.59 0.40
N THR A 183 -42.34 -19.92 0.45
CA THR A 183 -41.63 -20.77 -0.54
C THR A 183 -42.11 -20.55 -1.97
N ASN A 184 -43.39 -20.17 -2.18
CA ASN A 184 -43.94 -19.79 -3.48
C ASN A 184 -43.24 -18.57 -4.12
N MET A 185 -42.51 -17.77 -3.33
CA MET A 185 -41.71 -16.63 -3.79
C MET A 185 -40.24 -16.97 -4.05
N TYR A 186 -39.85 -18.25 -3.99
CA TYR A 186 -38.49 -18.71 -4.27
C TYR A 186 -37.93 -18.15 -5.59
N ARG A 187 -38.64 -18.33 -6.71
CA ARG A 187 -38.20 -17.84 -8.04
C ARG A 187 -38.02 -16.31 -8.09
N ILE A 188 -38.86 -15.58 -7.37
CA ILE A 188 -38.78 -14.11 -7.29
C ILE A 188 -37.55 -13.71 -6.46
N SER A 189 -37.29 -14.42 -5.37
CA SER A 189 -36.12 -14.21 -4.51
C SER A 189 -34.83 -14.46 -5.29
N CYS A 190 -34.70 -15.60 -5.98
CA CYS A 190 -33.53 -15.89 -6.82
C CYS A 190 -33.29 -14.82 -7.90
N LEU A 191 -34.37 -14.26 -8.48
CA LEU A 191 -34.26 -13.17 -9.45
C LEU A 191 -33.78 -11.87 -8.81
N ILE A 192 -34.27 -11.52 -7.63
CA ILE A 192 -33.81 -10.34 -6.86
C ILE A 192 -32.34 -10.48 -6.47
N GLU A 193 -31.93 -11.66 -6.01
CA GLU A 193 -30.55 -11.95 -5.62
C GLU A 193 -29.61 -11.88 -6.81
N THR A 194 -30.00 -12.46 -7.96
CA THR A 194 -29.23 -12.39 -9.21
C THR A 194 -29.02 -10.94 -9.66
N ILE A 195 -30.08 -10.12 -9.63
CA ILE A 195 -29.98 -8.69 -9.95
C ILE A 195 -29.03 -7.99 -8.98
N SER A 196 -29.12 -8.31 -7.68
CA SER A 196 -28.30 -7.70 -6.64
C SER A 196 -26.82 -8.05 -6.78
N LEU A 197 -26.48 -9.30 -7.14
CA LEU A 197 -25.11 -9.73 -7.44
C LEU A 197 -24.54 -9.03 -8.68
N ILE A 198 -25.32 -8.90 -9.76
CA ILE A 198 -24.91 -8.16 -10.97
C ILE A 198 -24.68 -6.68 -10.66
N LEU A 199 -25.55 -6.06 -9.85
CA LEU A 199 -25.38 -4.68 -9.41
C LEU A 199 -24.16 -4.52 -8.49
N GLY A 200 -23.87 -5.49 -7.62
CA GLY A 200 -22.65 -5.54 -6.80
C GLY A 200 -21.38 -5.64 -7.63
N GLY A 201 -21.37 -6.50 -8.66
CA GLY A 201 -20.27 -6.59 -9.63
C GLY A 201 -20.05 -5.26 -10.37
N ASN A 202 -21.12 -4.60 -10.80
CA ASN A 202 -21.05 -3.26 -11.42
C ASN A 202 -20.58 -2.18 -10.45
N ALA A 203 -21.01 -2.23 -9.18
CA ALA A 203 -20.58 -1.32 -8.14
C ALA A 203 -19.07 -1.40 -7.90
N ASN A 204 -18.52 -2.62 -7.87
CA ASN A 204 -17.11 -2.87 -7.62
C ASN A 204 -16.25 -2.63 -8.87
N GLN A 205 -16.52 -3.33 -9.96
CA GLN A 205 -15.64 -3.31 -11.15
C GLN A 205 -16.00 -2.19 -12.13
N GLY A 206 -17.28 -1.79 -12.22
CA GLY A 206 -17.70 -0.72 -13.12
C GLY A 206 -17.18 0.66 -12.71
N THR A 207 -17.11 0.94 -11.40
CA THR A 207 -16.49 2.17 -10.87
C THR A 207 -14.99 2.19 -11.14
N ASP A 208 -14.30 1.07 -10.95
CA ASP A 208 -12.87 0.92 -11.25
C ASP A 208 -12.58 1.10 -12.73
N CYS A 209 -13.37 0.48 -13.61
CA CYS A 209 -13.24 0.62 -15.05
C CYS A 209 -13.38 2.09 -15.50
N THR A 210 -14.32 2.81 -14.89
CA THR A 210 -14.52 4.25 -15.16
C THR A 210 -13.29 5.06 -14.74
N PHE A 211 -12.74 4.78 -13.56
CA PHE A 211 -11.52 5.42 -13.07
C PHE A 211 -10.27 5.11 -13.93
N LEU A 212 -10.06 3.84 -14.28
CA LEU A 212 -8.93 3.40 -15.09
C LEU A 212 -8.99 3.98 -16.51
N ASN A 213 -10.18 4.04 -17.11
CA ASN A 213 -10.38 4.63 -18.42
C ASN A 213 -10.02 6.13 -18.47
N ILE A 214 -10.50 6.91 -17.51
CA ILE A 214 -10.18 8.35 -17.48
C ILE A 214 -8.70 8.58 -17.18
N THR A 215 -8.07 7.70 -16.40
CA THR A 215 -6.62 7.73 -16.18
C THR A 215 -5.85 7.48 -17.48
N LEU A 216 -6.26 6.50 -18.28
CA LEU A 216 -5.69 6.23 -19.60
C LEU A 216 -5.93 7.39 -20.59
N HIS A 217 -7.07 8.09 -20.51
CA HIS A 217 -7.30 9.32 -21.28
C HIS A 217 -6.26 10.40 -20.92
N VAL A 218 -6.03 10.63 -19.63
CA VAL A 218 -4.99 11.57 -19.16
C VAL A 218 -3.61 11.16 -19.67
N CYS A 219 -3.28 9.86 -19.66
CA CYS A 219 -2.04 9.34 -20.25
C CYS A 219 -1.93 9.67 -21.75
N GLY A 220 -2.99 9.47 -22.52
CA GLY A 220 -3.02 9.83 -23.94
C GLY A 220 -2.82 11.33 -24.19
N GLN A 221 -3.39 12.19 -23.33
CA GLN A 221 -3.19 13.63 -23.41
C GLN A 221 -1.77 14.06 -23.04
N VAL A 222 -1.15 13.37 -22.08
CA VAL A 222 0.27 13.56 -21.76
C VAL A 222 1.15 13.15 -22.92
N GLU A 223 0.86 12.04 -23.60
CA GLU A 223 1.59 11.59 -24.79
C GLU A 223 1.49 12.61 -25.94
N ILE A 224 0.31 13.20 -26.16
CA ILE A 224 0.14 14.30 -27.12
C ILE A 224 0.96 15.53 -26.72
N LEU A 225 0.93 15.90 -25.44
CA LEU A 225 1.70 17.04 -24.93
C LEU A 225 3.21 16.81 -25.08
N LYS A 226 3.67 15.58 -24.84
CA LYS A 226 5.05 15.13 -25.02
C LYS A 226 5.51 15.32 -26.46
N ALA A 227 4.73 14.85 -27.42
CA ALA A 227 5.00 15.05 -28.85
C ALA A 227 5.07 16.56 -29.21
N LYS A 228 4.15 17.37 -28.68
CA LYS A 228 4.14 18.83 -28.91
C LYS A 228 5.37 19.53 -28.34
N PHE A 229 5.91 19.08 -27.20
CA PHE A 229 7.17 19.61 -26.66
C PHE A 229 8.37 19.18 -27.48
N LEU A 230 8.40 17.94 -27.97
CA LEU A 230 9.50 17.42 -28.79
C LEU A 230 9.60 18.15 -30.14
N GLU A 231 8.46 18.39 -30.81
CA GLU A 231 8.37 19.04 -32.12
C GLU A 231 8.28 20.58 -32.05
N PHE A 232 8.44 21.18 -30.86
CA PHE A 232 8.28 22.62 -30.69
C PHE A 232 9.39 23.41 -31.39
N ASP A 233 9.00 24.19 -32.41
CA ASP A 233 9.90 25.07 -33.17
C ASP A 233 9.73 26.56 -32.83
N VAL A 234 10.87 27.26 -32.76
CA VAL A 234 11.01 28.69 -32.48
C VAL A 234 11.01 29.59 -33.72
N THR A 235 11.12 29.04 -34.94
CA THR A 235 11.11 29.85 -36.17
C THR A 235 9.70 30.30 -36.57
N THR A 236 8.68 29.53 -36.19
CA THR A 236 7.27 29.81 -36.49
C THR A 236 6.74 30.99 -35.64
N PRO A 237 5.97 31.95 -36.21
CA PRO A 237 5.50 33.15 -35.51
C PRO A 237 4.67 32.85 -34.25
N LYS A 238 4.59 33.84 -33.34
CA LYS A 238 3.89 33.76 -32.04
C LYS A 238 4.44 32.68 -31.09
N VAL A 239 5.77 32.51 -31.07
CA VAL A 239 6.49 31.53 -30.24
C VAL A 239 6.05 31.54 -28.77
N TYR A 240 6.04 32.72 -28.13
CA TYR A 240 5.69 32.84 -26.72
C TYR A 240 4.26 32.42 -26.41
N GLU A 241 3.29 32.80 -27.24
CA GLU A 241 1.87 32.42 -27.06
C GLU A 241 1.70 30.90 -27.18
N ARG A 242 2.31 30.28 -28.20
CA ARG A 242 2.28 28.83 -28.41
C ARG A 242 2.93 28.07 -27.25
N PHE A 243 4.08 28.56 -26.77
CA PHE A 243 4.79 27.94 -25.66
C PHE A 243 4.01 28.04 -24.34
N ILE A 244 3.44 29.21 -24.04
CA ILE A 244 2.58 29.43 -22.87
C ILE A 244 1.35 28.50 -22.93
N ALA A 245 0.79 28.24 -24.13
CA ALA A 245 -0.30 27.30 -24.28
C ALA A 245 0.09 25.87 -23.86
N LEU A 246 1.31 25.41 -24.18
CA LEU A 246 1.83 24.11 -23.74
C LEU A 246 2.03 24.05 -22.22
N ILE A 247 2.55 25.13 -21.60
CA ILE A 247 2.69 25.22 -20.14
C ILE A 247 1.33 25.15 -19.45
N LYS A 248 0.36 25.94 -19.93
CA LYS A 248 -1.01 25.94 -19.41
C LYS A 248 -1.61 24.55 -19.51
N ARG A 249 -1.39 23.85 -20.63
CA ARG A 249 -1.87 22.48 -20.82
C ARG A 249 -1.20 21.49 -19.86
N HIS A 250 0.12 21.56 -19.67
CA HIS A 250 0.83 20.71 -18.72
C HIS A 250 0.32 20.89 -17.28
N SER A 251 0.20 22.14 -16.84
CA SER A 251 -0.34 22.48 -15.51
C SER A 251 -1.77 21.96 -15.32
N TYR A 252 -2.58 22.07 -16.38
CA TYR A 252 -3.93 21.55 -16.40
C TYR A 252 -3.97 20.02 -16.25
N LEU A 253 -3.17 19.27 -17.02
CA LEU A 253 -3.12 17.80 -16.94
C LEU A 253 -2.62 17.30 -15.57
N ILE A 254 -1.64 17.98 -14.98
CA ILE A 254 -1.20 17.70 -13.60
C ILE A 254 -2.35 17.86 -12.61
N ARG A 255 -3.13 18.93 -12.73
CA ARG A 255 -4.28 19.19 -11.86
C ARG A 255 -5.33 18.08 -12.03
N MET A 256 -5.59 17.64 -13.26
CA MET A 256 -6.53 16.55 -13.54
C MET A 256 -6.07 15.23 -12.91
N ALA A 257 -4.81 14.86 -13.11
CA ALA A 257 -4.23 13.66 -12.50
C ALA A 257 -4.27 13.70 -10.97
N ARG A 258 -3.99 14.87 -10.36
CA ARG A 258 -4.09 15.02 -8.90
C ARG A 258 -5.53 14.86 -8.40
N GLN A 259 -6.50 15.45 -9.10
CA GLN A 259 -7.91 15.26 -8.78
C GLN A 259 -8.33 13.79 -8.88
N LEU A 260 -7.83 13.04 -9.85
CA LEU A 260 -8.06 11.59 -9.95
C LEU A 260 -7.46 10.84 -8.76
N ALA A 261 -6.20 11.14 -8.41
CA ALA A 261 -5.54 10.54 -7.25
C ALA A 261 -6.32 10.82 -5.95
N ASP A 262 -6.67 12.08 -5.69
CA ASP A 262 -7.42 12.49 -4.50
C ASP A 262 -8.80 11.81 -4.43
N THR A 263 -9.44 11.56 -5.58
CA THR A 263 -10.74 10.89 -5.65
C THR A 263 -10.64 9.42 -5.22
N VAL A 264 -9.54 8.73 -5.54
CA VAL A 264 -9.45 7.26 -5.40
C VAL A 264 -8.56 6.80 -4.26
N ASN A 265 -7.64 7.62 -3.73
CA ASN A 265 -6.62 7.20 -2.76
C ASN A 265 -7.20 6.48 -1.53
N PHE A 266 -8.29 7.02 -0.96
CA PHE A 266 -8.94 6.42 0.21
C PHE A 266 -9.63 5.09 -0.13
N VAL A 267 -10.33 5.05 -1.26
CA VAL A 267 -11.00 3.83 -1.76
C VAL A 267 -9.98 2.74 -2.06
N LEU A 268 -8.84 3.11 -2.67
CA LEU A 268 -7.74 2.18 -2.96
C LEU A 268 -7.13 1.58 -1.70
N LEU A 269 -6.97 2.37 -0.64
CA LEU A 269 -6.46 1.88 0.64
C LEU A 269 -7.39 0.82 1.23
N ILE A 270 -8.70 1.10 1.28
CA ILE A 270 -9.69 0.16 1.79
C ILE A 270 -9.82 -1.07 0.88
N GLN A 271 -9.79 -0.86 -0.43
CA GLN A 271 -9.81 -1.95 -1.41
C GLN A 271 -8.61 -2.89 -1.24
N LEU A 272 -7.40 -2.37 -1.05
CA LEU A 272 -6.23 -3.20 -0.77
C LEU A 272 -6.40 -4.02 0.50
N PHE A 273 -6.92 -3.41 1.56
CA PHE A 273 -7.17 -4.09 2.83
C PHE A 273 -8.20 -5.22 2.68
N ILE A 274 -9.35 -4.92 2.06
CA ILE A 274 -10.44 -5.88 1.86
C ILE A 274 -10.01 -7.02 0.92
N ILE A 275 -9.35 -6.70 -0.20
CA ILE A 275 -8.86 -7.72 -1.13
C ILE A 275 -7.81 -8.61 -0.47
N SER A 276 -6.94 -8.06 0.39
CA SER A 276 -5.93 -8.87 1.09
C SER A 276 -6.59 -9.93 1.99
N ILE A 277 -7.62 -9.53 2.74
CA ILE A 277 -8.40 -10.46 3.59
C ILE A 277 -9.14 -11.49 2.72
N GLN A 278 -9.76 -11.04 1.62
CA GLN A 278 -10.49 -11.92 0.71
C GLN A 278 -9.58 -12.94 0.02
N LEU A 279 -8.38 -12.55 -0.41
CA LEU A 279 -7.40 -13.49 -0.97
C LEU A 279 -7.05 -14.58 0.05
N CYS A 280 -6.79 -14.22 1.31
CA CYS A 280 -6.51 -15.21 2.35
C CYS A 280 -7.70 -16.17 2.59
N ILE A 281 -8.92 -15.65 2.59
CA ILE A 281 -10.14 -16.47 2.79
C ILE A 281 -10.42 -17.37 1.57
N MET A 282 -10.19 -16.89 0.35
CA MET A 282 -10.41 -17.68 -0.88
C MET A 282 -9.31 -18.71 -1.10
N ASP A 283 -8.06 -18.38 -0.75
CA ASP A 283 -6.96 -19.35 -0.70
C ASP A 283 -7.30 -20.47 0.29
N PHE A 284 -7.94 -20.13 1.41
CA PHE A 284 -8.43 -21.13 2.37
C PHE A 284 -9.44 -22.08 1.72
N GLN A 285 -10.46 -21.53 1.06
CA GLN A 285 -11.52 -22.32 0.42
C GLN A 285 -11.00 -23.20 -0.71
N PHE A 286 -10.06 -22.70 -1.52
CA PHE A 286 -9.46 -23.45 -2.61
C PHE A 286 -8.72 -24.70 -2.12
N ILE A 287 -7.94 -24.58 -1.05
CA ILE A 287 -7.20 -25.72 -0.49
C ILE A 287 -8.15 -26.74 0.13
N LEU A 288 -9.19 -26.28 0.84
CA LEU A 288 -10.24 -27.17 1.37
C LEU A 288 -10.94 -27.93 0.23
N ALA A 289 -11.26 -27.25 -0.86
CA ALA A 289 -11.87 -27.85 -2.04
C ALA A 289 -11.01 -28.96 -2.64
N LEU A 290 -9.69 -28.74 -2.75
CA LEU A 290 -8.75 -29.76 -3.22
C LEU A 290 -8.69 -30.97 -2.28
N LYS A 291 -8.77 -30.75 -0.97
CA LYS A 291 -8.76 -31.82 0.05
C LYS A 291 -10.01 -32.69 0.00
N VAL A 292 -11.17 -32.08 -0.22
CA VAL A 292 -12.48 -32.77 -0.32
C VAL A 292 -12.74 -33.28 -1.74
N ASN A 293 -11.84 -32.99 -2.69
CA ASN A 293 -11.99 -33.26 -4.12
C ASN A 293 -13.27 -32.66 -4.73
N ASP A 294 -13.67 -31.49 -4.21
CA ASP A 294 -14.82 -30.72 -4.71
C ASP A 294 -14.36 -29.76 -5.82
N VAL A 295 -14.58 -30.19 -7.05
CA VAL A 295 -14.21 -29.44 -8.27
C VAL A 295 -14.99 -28.13 -8.39
N VAL A 296 -16.22 -28.07 -7.86
CA VAL A 296 -17.08 -26.88 -7.96
C VAL A 296 -16.57 -25.80 -7.01
N MET A 297 -16.29 -26.16 -5.76
CA MET A 297 -15.71 -25.28 -4.75
C MET A 297 -14.33 -24.76 -5.19
N ALA A 298 -13.49 -25.63 -5.77
CA ALA A 298 -12.18 -25.25 -6.29
C ALA A 298 -12.31 -24.27 -7.47
N GLY A 299 -13.25 -24.55 -8.38
CA GLY A 299 -13.54 -23.67 -9.52
C GLY A 299 -14.00 -22.27 -9.10
N LYS A 300 -14.95 -22.18 -8.16
CA LYS A 300 -15.40 -20.89 -7.60
C LYS A 300 -14.24 -20.08 -7.02
N SER A 301 -13.44 -20.71 -6.16
CA SER A 301 -12.32 -20.06 -5.47
C SER A 301 -11.30 -19.47 -6.45
N VAL A 302 -10.93 -20.22 -7.50
CA VAL A 302 -9.99 -19.77 -8.54
C VAL A 302 -10.54 -18.57 -9.32
N ILE A 303 -11.83 -18.60 -9.69
CA ILE A 303 -12.47 -17.50 -10.44
C ILE A 303 -12.47 -16.21 -9.62
N VAL A 304 -12.84 -16.30 -8.34
CA VAL A 304 -12.88 -15.16 -7.42
C VAL A 304 -11.47 -14.60 -7.20
N GLN A 305 -10.50 -15.46 -6.89
CA GLN A 305 -9.11 -15.06 -6.68
C GLN A 305 -8.51 -14.38 -7.93
N SER A 306 -8.76 -14.95 -9.11
CA SER A 306 -8.32 -14.38 -10.39
C SER A 306 -8.90 -12.97 -10.60
N THR A 307 -10.16 -12.76 -10.22
CA THR A 307 -10.83 -11.46 -10.34
C THR A 307 -10.18 -10.40 -9.44
N PHE A 308 -9.88 -10.73 -8.19
CA PHE A 308 -9.25 -9.80 -7.25
C PHE A 308 -7.78 -9.48 -7.59
N LEU A 309 -7.00 -10.49 -7.99
CA LEU A 309 -5.61 -10.30 -8.42
C LEU A 309 -5.53 -9.43 -9.68
N LEU A 310 -6.45 -9.64 -10.62
CA LEU A 310 -6.54 -8.84 -11.83
C LEU A 310 -6.82 -7.38 -11.50
N GLN A 311 -7.76 -7.12 -10.60
CA GLN A 311 -8.11 -5.78 -10.13
C GLN A 311 -6.90 -5.04 -9.56
N LEU A 312 -6.15 -5.67 -8.64
CA LEU A 312 -4.94 -5.08 -8.05
C LEU A 312 -3.84 -4.81 -9.09
N THR A 313 -3.62 -5.76 -10.00
CA THR A 313 -2.59 -5.65 -11.04
C THR A 313 -2.88 -4.46 -11.96
N LEU A 314 -4.13 -4.24 -12.34
CA LEU A 314 -4.51 -3.17 -13.26
C LEU A 314 -4.38 -1.78 -12.65
N TYR A 315 -4.74 -1.61 -11.37
CA TYR A 315 -4.51 -0.34 -10.66
C TYR A 315 -3.03 0.02 -10.59
N SER A 316 -2.21 -0.97 -10.30
CA SER A 316 -0.76 -0.82 -10.18
C SER A 316 -0.14 -0.49 -11.53
N PHE A 317 -0.47 -1.27 -12.56
CA PHE A 317 0.02 -1.06 -13.92
C PHE A 317 -0.37 0.31 -14.48
N ILE A 318 -1.65 0.70 -14.37
CA ILE A 318 -2.13 1.98 -14.91
C ILE A 318 -1.59 3.16 -14.09
N GLY A 319 -1.41 2.99 -12.78
CA GLY A 319 -0.75 3.99 -11.92
C GLY A 319 0.71 4.24 -12.29
N ASP A 320 1.48 3.17 -12.51
CA ASP A 320 2.87 3.28 -12.96
C ASP A 320 2.96 3.82 -14.40
N TYR A 321 2.04 3.42 -15.27
CA TYR A 321 1.97 3.96 -16.63
C TYR A 321 1.70 5.47 -16.65
N LEU A 322 0.75 5.96 -15.83
CA LEU A 322 0.49 7.39 -15.67
C LEU A 322 1.74 8.14 -15.16
N LYS A 323 2.41 7.57 -14.16
CA LYS A 323 3.64 8.13 -13.60
C LYS A 323 4.74 8.23 -14.67
N SER A 324 5.00 7.17 -15.42
CA SER A 324 6.00 7.13 -16.48
C SER A 324 5.72 8.19 -17.54
N GLN A 325 4.48 8.27 -18.03
CA GLN A 325 4.10 9.26 -19.03
C GLN A 325 4.33 10.69 -18.54
N MET A 326 4.02 11.00 -17.27
CA MET A 326 4.24 12.31 -16.67
C MET A 326 5.73 12.66 -16.47
N GLU A 327 6.58 11.68 -16.17
CA GLU A 327 8.04 11.86 -16.05
C GLU A 327 8.69 12.12 -17.42
N GLU A 328 8.24 11.41 -18.46
CA GLU A 328 8.78 11.48 -19.83
C GLU A 328 8.62 12.86 -20.50
N ILE A 329 7.68 13.70 -20.05
CA ILE A 329 7.56 15.09 -20.55
C ILE A 329 8.90 15.83 -20.40
N GLY A 330 9.60 15.64 -19.27
CA GLY A 330 10.89 16.28 -19.03
C GLY A 330 11.98 15.79 -20.00
N LEU A 331 11.94 14.52 -20.37
CA LEU A 331 12.87 13.93 -21.34
C LEU A 331 12.61 14.48 -22.75
N SER A 332 11.35 14.58 -23.18
CA SER A 332 11.01 15.11 -24.51
C SER A 332 11.32 16.59 -24.66
N ILE A 333 11.21 17.37 -23.57
CA ILE A 333 11.71 18.74 -23.53
C ILE A 333 13.23 18.77 -23.73
N TYR A 334 13.96 17.88 -23.05
CA TYR A 334 15.42 17.82 -23.15
C TYR A 334 15.92 17.40 -24.53
N GLN A 335 15.17 16.53 -25.22
CA GLN A 335 15.47 16.06 -26.58
C GLN A 335 15.16 17.09 -27.69
N ASN A 336 14.42 18.17 -27.37
CA ASN A 336 14.22 19.27 -28.30
C ASN A 336 15.55 20.04 -28.53
N ALA A 337 15.67 20.79 -29.63
CA ALA A 337 16.71 21.79 -29.86
C ALA A 337 16.58 23.04 -28.96
N TRP A 338 16.37 22.85 -27.65
CA TRP A 338 16.16 23.91 -26.66
C TRP A 338 17.34 24.90 -26.55
N TYR A 339 18.55 24.48 -26.94
CA TYR A 339 19.74 25.33 -27.00
C TYR A 339 19.63 26.46 -28.05
N ASN A 340 18.68 26.36 -28.98
CA ASN A 340 18.38 27.42 -29.94
C ASN A 340 17.27 28.38 -29.44
N PHE A 341 16.74 28.18 -28.24
CA PHE A 341 15.60 28.96 -27.75
C PHE A 341 16.06 30.31 -27.15
N PRO A 342 15.21 31.35 -27.20
CA PRO A 342 15.46 32.58 -26.44
C PRO A 342 15.68 32.30 -24.95
N ALA A 343 16.53 33.08 -24.30
CA ALA A 343 16.88 32.90 -22.88
C ALA A 343 15.65 32.90 -21.95
N ASP A 344 14.66 33.75 -22.24
CA ASP A 344 13.41 33.84 -21.49
C ASP A 344 12.57 32.57 -21.58
N LEU A 345 12.57 31.88 -22.73
CA LEU A 345 11.88 30.61 -22.93
C LEU A 345 12.61 29.46 -22.23
N THR A 346 13.94 29.47 -22.31
CA THR A 346 14.81 28.47 -21.68
C THR A 346 14.65 28.45 -20.15
N LYS A 347 14.49 29.63 -19.53
CA LYS A 347 14.20 29.72 -18.08
C LYS A 347 12.90 29.01 -17.70
N ASN A 348 11.86 29.11 -18.53
CA ASN A 348 10.58 28.44 -18.28
C ASN A 348 10.68 26.91 -18.46
N LEU A 349 11.50 26.42 -19.39
CA LEU A 349 11.74 24.98 -19.56
C LEU A 349 12.32 24.34 -18.29
N VAL A 350 13.25 25.02 -17.62
CA VAL A 350 13.83 24.52 -16.36
C VAL A 350 12.75 24.27 -15.31
N PHE A 351 11.80 25.20 -15.14
CA PHE A 351 10.68 25.02 -14.20
C PHE A 351 9.81 23.81 -14.56
N ILE A 352 9.61 23.55 -15.86
CA ILE A 352 8.82 22.41 -16.32
C ILE A 352 9.56 21.10 -16.04
N ILE A 353 10.85 21.00 -16.37
CA ILE A 353 11.68 19.82 -16.10
C ILE A 353 11.77 19.53 -14.60
N MET A 354 11.93 20.57 -13.78
CA MET A 354 11.89 20.41 -12.32
C MET A 354 10.53 19.91 -11.82
N ARG A 355 9.43 20.32 -12.46
CA ARG A 355 8.08 19.85 -12.10
C ARG A 355 7.84 18.40 -12.51
N THR A 356 8.38 17.93 -13.64
CA THR A 356 8.21 16.54 -14.12
C THR A 356 8.96 15.52 -13.27
N GLN A 357 9.98 15.94 -12.51
CA GLN A 357 10.70 15.10 -11.54
C GLN A 357 9.87 14.68 -10.30
N SER A 358 8.65 15.21 -10.16
CA SER A 358 7.70 14.85 -9.09
C SER A 358 6.33 14.48 -9.69
N PRO A 359 6.23 13.38 -10.46
CA PRO A 359 4.97 13.00 -11.11
C PRO A 359 3.86 12.74 -10.09
N VAL A 360 2.62 12.81 -10.56
CA VAL A 360 1.47 12.36 -9.77
C VAL A 360 1.54 10.84 -9.69
N MET A 361 1.59 10.29 -8.47
CA MET A 361 1.60 8.85 -8.23
C MET A 361 0.24 8.40 -7.71
N LEU A 362 -0.29 7.30 -8.25
CA LEU A 362 -1.37 6.53 -7.62
C LEU A 362 -0.69 5.56 -6.66
N GLN A 363 -0.82 5.77 -5.35
CA GLN A 363 -0.12 4.95 -4.35
C GLN A 363 -1.08 3.90 -3.77
N ALA A 364 -0.78 2.64 -4.09
CA ALA A 364 -1.38 1.44 -3.53
C ALA A 364 -0.23 0.43 -3.24
N GLY A 365 -0.06 0.05 -1.98
CA GLY A 365 1.08 -0.75 -1.47
C GLY A 365 1.17 -2.17 -2.05
N HIS A 366 2.37 -2.76 -2.09
CA HIS A 366 2.66 -4.03 -2.79
C HIS A 366 3.34 -5.12 -1.94
N PHE A 367 2.67 -6.30 -1.96
CA PHE A 367 3.04 -7.74 -1.97
C PHE A 367 4.16 -8.38 -1.12
N ILE A 368 3.97 -9.70 -0.94
CA ILE A 368 4.32 -10.55 0.21
C ILE A 368 5.24 -11.75 -0.16
N SER A 369 6.02 -12.25 0.81
CA SER A 369 7.05 -13.31 0.72
C SER A 369 6.70 -14.62 1.43
N ILE A 370 7.52 -15.67 1.23
CA ILE A 370 7.44 -17.05 1.76
C ILE A 370 7.20 -17.16 3.28
N ILE A 371 7.60 -16.16 4.06
CA ILE A 371 7.34 -16.08 5.52
C ILE A 371 5.86 -15.84 5.85
N VAL A 372 5.04 -15.43 4.86
CA VAL A 372 3.57 -15.42 5.00
C VAL A 372 2.97 -16.75 4.59
N ILE A 373 3.63 -17.55 3.74
CA ILE A 373 3.02 -18.75 3.20
C ILE A 373 2.89 -19.83 4.29
N LEU A 374 3.94 -20.12 5.04
CA LEU A 374 3.94 -21.18 6.07
C LEU A 374 3.02 -20.88 7.28
N PRO A 375 3.12 -19.71 7.94
CA PRO A 375 2.19 -19.37 9.03
C PRO A 375 0.75 -19.12 8.56
N SER A 376 0.54 -18.61 7.33
CA SER A 376 -0.82 -18.51 6.78
C SER A 376 -1.39 -19.88 6.44
N MET A 377 -0.56 -20.85 6.01
CA MET A 377 -0.96 -22.25 5.81
C MET A 377 -1.36 -22.92 7.14
N GLU A 378 -0.68 -22.62 8.25
CA GLU A 378 -1.03 -23.12 9.59
C GLU A 378 -2.30 -22.48 10.17
N LEU A 379 -2.43 -21.16 10.07
CA LEU A 379 -3.65 -20.42 10.43
C LEU A 379 -4.84 -20.93 9.61
N HIS A 380 -4.56 -21.38 8.38
CA HIS A 380 -5.49 -21.96 7.44
C HIS A 380 -5.86 -23.43 7.77
N MET A 381 -4.95 -24.24 8.31
CA MET A 381 -5.20 -25.66 8.62
C MET A 381 -5.87 -25.90 9.98
N GLY A 382 -6.00 -24.86 10.82
CA GLY A 382 -6.77 -24.92 12.08
C GLY A 382 -6.16 -25.81 13.17
N CYS A 383 -4.89 -26.19 13.03
CA CYS A 383 -4.19 -27.07 13.95
C CYS A 383 -3.52 -26.36 15.13
N THR A 384 -3.61 -25.03 15.17
CA THR A 384 -2.84 -24.18 16.08
C THR A 384 -3.77 -23.52 17.08
N ASP A 385 -3.34 -23.47 18.35
CA ASP A 385 -4.08 -22.76 19.39
C ASP A 385 -3.99 -21.24 19.18
N ALA A 386 -4.84 -20.47 19.88
CA ALA A 386 -4.88 -19.01 19.77
C ALA A 386 -3.51 -18.35 20.00
N GLU A 387 -2.64 -18.92 20.85
CA GLU A 387 -1.26 -18.47 21.03
C GLU A 387 -0.42 -18.63 19.76
N GLN A 388 -0.43 -19.83 19.18
CA GLN A 388 0.35 -20.17 17.99
C GLN A 388 -0.14 -19.41 16.74
N ASN A 389 -1.44 -19.11 16.66
CA ASN A 389 -2.02 -18.26 15.61
C ASN A 389 -1.49 -16.81 15.70
N ILE A 390 -1.39 -16.25 16.90
CA ILE A 390 -0.81 -14.91 17.12
C ILE A 390 0.68 -14.91 16.78
N ASP A 391 1.41 -15.96 17.21
CA ASP A 391 2.82 -16.15 16.90
C ASP A 391 3.06 -16.25 15.38
N GLY A 392 2.20 -16.98 14.66
CA GLY A 392 2.23 -17.09 13.21
C GLY A 392 1.94 -15.78 12.48
N LEU A 393 0.90 -15.04 12.91
CA LEU A 393 0.57 -13.72 12.37
C LEU A 393 1.71 -12.72 12.59
N MET A 394 2.31 -12.72 13.78
CA MET A 394 3.47 -11.88 14.08
C MET A 394 4.64 -12.20 13.13
N LEU A 395 5.00 -13.47 12.99
CA LEU A 395 6.10 -13.90 12.13
C LEU A 395 5.84 -13.54 10.66
N ALA A 396 4.61 -13.75 10.18
CA ALA A 396 4.17 -13.35 8.85
C ALA A 396 4.35 -11.84 8.65
N CYS A 397 3.85 -11.01 9.55
CA CYS A 397 4.04 -9.55 9.52
C CYS A 397 5.52 -9.14 9.52
N CYS A 398 6.36 -9.80 10.33
CA CYS A 398 7.80 -9.57 10.34
C CYS A 398 8.46 -9.92 9.00
N GLY A 399 8.04 -11.03 8.39
CA GLY A 399 8.50 -11.43 7.06
C GLY A 399 8.13 -10.44 5.97
N VAL A 400 6.88 -9.96 5.98
CA VAL A 400 6.42 -8.90 5.06
C VAL A 400 7.27 -7.65 5.22
N LEU A 401 7.53 -7.20 6.45
CA LEU A 401 8.39 -6.05 6.71
C LEU A 401 9.81 -6.26 6.19
N GLY A 402 10.41 -7.43 6.46
CA GLY A 402 11.80 -7.72 6.07
C GLY A 402 11.97 -7.73 4.55
N VAL A 403 11.02 -8.33 3.85
CA VAL A 403 11.02 -8.36 2.39
C VAL A 403 10.72 -6.99 1.80
N LEU A 404 9.71 -6.28 2.30
CA LEU A 404 9.40 -4.93 1.85
C LEU A 404 10.61 -4.01 1.99
N LYS A 405 11.30 -4.03 3.14
CA LYS A 405 12.52 -3.25 3.36
C LYS A 405 13.60 -3.58 2.36
N THR A 406 13.87 -4.85 2.16
CA THR A 406 14.90 -5.33 1.23
C THR A 406 14.58 -4.93 -0.20
N ILE A 407 13.31 -5.04 -0.62
CA ILE A 407 12.84 -4.61 -1.94
C ILE A 407 12.96 -3.10 -2.08
N CYS A 408 12.48 -2.31 -1.11
CA CYS A 408 12.58 -0.86 -1.15
C CYS A 408 14.04 -0.40 -1.27
N PHE A 409 14.96 -0.99 -0.50
CA PHE A 409 16.38 -0.63 -0.57
C PHE A 409 17.00 -1.01 -1.91
N ARG A 410 16.52 -2.07 -2.56
CA ARG A 410 16.94 -2.43 -3.94
C ARG A 410 16.36 -1.47 -4.99
N ILE A 411 15.07 -1.13 -4.90
CA ILE A 411 14.42 -0.17 -5.81
C ILE A 411 15.13 1.19 -5.73
N TYR A 412 15.44 1.63 -4.52
CA TYR A 412 16.14 2.89 -4.27
C TYR A 412 17.66 2.71 -4.13
N ALA A 413 18.24 1.63 -4.66
CA ALA A 413 19.66 1.33 -4.50
C ALA A 413 20.56 2.46 -5.03
N LYS A 414 20.16 3.11 -6.13
CA LYS A 414 20.88 4.26 -6.67
C LYS A 414 20.94 5.42 -5.66
N ASN A 415 19.80 5.80 -5.11
CA ASN A 415 19.69 6.88 -4.12
C ASN A 415 20.52 6.60 -2.86
N LEU A 416 20.51 5.35 -2.40
CA LEU A 416 21.32 4.91 -1.27
C LEU A 416 22.82 4.92 -1.65
N THR A 417 23.19 4.44 -2.83
CA THR A 417 24.57 4.44 -3.31
C THR A 417 25.13 5.86 -3.40
N ASP A 418 24.33 6.82 -3.88
CA ASP A 418 24.73 8.23 -3.94
C ASP A 418 24.97 8.81 -2.53
N ASN A 419 24.11 8.45 -1.56
CA ASN A 419 24.27 8.85 -0.16
C ASN A 419 25.53 8.23 0.47
N TYR A 420 25.74 6.93 0.30
CA TYR A 420 26.90 6.22 0.83
C TYR A 420 28.21 6.64 0.14
N GLY A 421 28.18 6.89 -1.16
CA GLY A 421 29.29 7.43 -1.93
C GLY A 421 29.68 8.84 -1.46
N SER A 422 28.68 9.68 -1.15
CA SER A 422 28.89 10.97 -0.50
C SER A 422 29.54 10.81 0.87
N ALA A 423 29.04 9.90 1.71
CA ALA A 423 29.61 9.64 3.02
C ALA A 423 31.07 9.16 2.94
N LEU A 424 31.38 8.23 2.03
CA LEU A 424 32.74 7.77 1.79
C LEU A 424 33.66 8.93 1.40
N LYS A 425 33.24 9.78 0.46
CA LYS A 425 33.99 10.96 0.05
C LYS A 425 34.20 11.93 1.21
N ASP A 426 33.20 12.14 2.04
CA ASP A 426 33.30 13.02 3.21
C ASP A 426 34.33 12.49 4.23
N TYR A 427 34.38 11.16 4.46
CA TYR A 427 35.40 10.56 5.33
C TYR A 427 36.82 10.64 4.76
N LEU A 428 36.98 10.55 3.44
CA LEU A 428 38.29 10.62 2.78
C LEU A 428 38.83 12.05 2.68
N THR A 429 37.95 13.05 2.58
CA THR A 429 38.35 14.45 2.33
C THR A 429 38.47 15.29 3.60
N ILE A 430 38.17 14.73 4.78
CA ILE A 430 38.12 15.50 6.02
C ILE A 430 39.50 15.64 6.70
N GLU A 431 40.06 16.85 6.62
CA GLU A 431 41.37 17.17 7.23
C GLU A 431 41.24 17.77 8.64
N ASN A 432 40.21 18.60 8.87
CA ASN A 432 40.03 19.29 10.15
C ASN A 432 39.66 18.31 11.30
N THR A 433 40.40 18.39 12.41
CA THR A 433 40.28 17.51 13.57
C THR A 433 38.94 17.63 14.30
N GLU A 434 38.40 18.84 14.47
CA GLU A 434 37.09 19.06 15.09
C GLU A 434 35.96 18.50 14.23
N HIS A 435 35.99 18.76 12.91
CA HIS A 435 35.00 18.21 12.00
C HIS A 435 35.05 16.67 11.99
N ARG A 436 36.26 16.08 12.03
CA ARG A 436 36.46 14.63 12.13
C ARG A 436 35.90 14.07 13.43
N ALA A 437 36.05 14.79 14.55
CA ALA A 437 35.47 14.40 15.84
C ALA A 437 33.92 14.42 15.78
N ILE A 438 33.32 15.39 15.10
CA ILE A 438 31.86 15.44 14.88
C ILE A 438 31.39 14.20 14.10
N MET A 439 32.05 13.84 12.99
CA MET A 439 31.68 12.65 12.21
C MET A 439 31.83 11.36 13.04
N ARG A 440 32.94 11.21 13.78
CA ARG A 440 33.17 10.04 14.64
C ARG A 440 32.12 9.91 15.74
N ARG A 441 31.67 11.01 16.33
CA ARG A 441 30.60 11.00 17.35
C ARG A 441 29.28 10.49 16.78
N HIS A 442 28.88 10.94 15.60
CA HIS A 442 27.64 10.48 14.95
C HIS A 442 27.75 9.02 14.49
N ALA A 443 28.91 8.59 13.99
CA ALA A 443 29.17 7.19 13.68
C ALA A 443 29.16 6.30 14.94
N PHE A 444 29.66 6.79 16.06
CA PHE A 444 29.59 6.08 17.34
C PHE A 444 28.15 5.93 17.83
N MET A 445 27.35 7.00 17.76
CA MET A 445 25.92 6.94 18.09
C MET A 445 25.19 5.92 17.22
N GLY A 446 25.41 5.96 15.89
CA GLY A 446 24.78 5.02 14.95
C GLY A 446 25.17 3.58 15.22
N ARG A 447 26.47 3.29 15.35
CA ARG A 447 26.96 1.94 15.66
C ARG A 447 26.43 1.41 16.99
N THR A 448 26.38 2.24 18.02
CA THR A 448 25.92 1.81 19.35
C THR A 448 24.44 1.41 19.31
N VAL A 449 23.59 2.26 18.73
CA VAL A 449 22.15 1.99 18.61
C VAL A 449 21.87 0.82 17.66
N SER A 450 22.56 0.76 16.51
CA SER A 450 22.49 -0.36 15.58
C SER A 450 22.88 -1.69 16.24
N CYS A 451 24.00 -1.71 16.97
CA CYS A 451 24.49 -2.92 17.62
C CYS A 451 23.51 -3.37 18.70
N PHE A 452 23.01 -2.45 19.53
CA PHE A 452 22.01 -2.76 20.54
C PHE A 452 20.76 -3.39 19.92
N MET A 453 20.22 -2.77 18.86
CA MET A 453 19.01 -3.25 18.18
C MET A 453 19.20 -4.64 17.56
N VAL A 454 20.30 -4.86 16.83
CA VAL A 454 20.58 -6.16 16.16
C VAL A 454 20.92 -7.25 17.17
N CYS A 455 21.71 -6.95 18.21
CA CYS A 455 22.04 -7.92 19.24
C CYS A 455 20.80 -8.32 20.05
N PHE A 456 19.95 -7.35 20.42
CA PHE A 456 18.70 -7.63 21.11
C PHE A 456 17.78 -8.50 20.27
N SER A 457 17.66 -8.22 18.96
CA SER A 457 16.79 -9.00 18.07
C SER A 457 17.32 -10.43 17.84
N TYR A 458 18.63 -10.62 17.69
CA TYR A 458 19.23 -11.96 17.60
C TYR A 458 19.10 -12.75 18.89
N PHE A 459 19.29 -12.11 20.04
CA PHE A 459 19.04 -12.73 21.33
C PHE A 459 17.57 -13.18 21.44
N SER A 460 16.64 -12.33 21.02
CA SER A 460 15.22 -12.66 21.04
C SER A 460 14.86 -13.84 20.15
N VAL A 461 15.36 -13.87 18.91
CA VAL A 461 15.15 -15.01 18.00
C VAL A 461 15.77 -16.29 18.55
N THR A 462 16.97 -16.20 19.14
CA THR A 462 17.64 -17.38 19.70
C THR A 462 16.84 -17.98 20.84
N ILE A 463 16.33 -17.16 21.77
CA ILE A 463 15.43 -17.64 22.83
C ILE A 463 14.15 -18.23 22.21
N TYR A 464 13.53 -17.51 21.27
CA TYR A 464 12.28 -17.94 20.65
C TYR A 464 12.41 -19.32 19.98
N SER A 465 13.53 -19.58 19.28
CA SER A 465 13.80 -20.86 18.63
C SER A 465 14.25 -21.97 19.60
N LEU A 466 14.75 -21.63 20.78
CA LEU A 466 15.12 -22.60 21.82
C LEU A 466 13.92 -23.10 22.63
N ILE A 467 12.81 -22.35 22.69
CA ILE A 467 11.62 -22.72 23.48
C ILE A 467 11.08 -24.12 23.12
N PRO A 468 10.85 -24.48 21.85
CA PRO A 468 10.37 -25.81 21.49
C PRO A 468 11.35 -26.94 21.85
N LEU A 469 12.66 -26.68 21.70
CA LEU A 469 13.73 -27.63 22.02
C LEU A 469 13.86 -27.88 23.53
N LEU A 470 13.60 -26.86 24.36
CA LEU A 470 13.62 -26.97 25.82
C LEU A 470 12.33 -27.60 26.38
N GLY A 471 11.21 -27.49 25.65
CA GLY A 471 9.94 -28.11 26.02
C GLY A 471 10.00 -29.64 26.01
N GLU A 472 10.73 -30.22 25.05
CA GLU A 472 10.96 -31.68 24.92
C GLU A 472 11.75 -32.27 26.11
N ASP A 473 12.70 -31.52 26.68
CA ASP A 473 13.50 -31.95 27.83
C ASP A 473 12.74 -31.84 29.18
N LEU A 474 11.79 -30.89 29.30
CA LEU A 474 10.99 -30.69 30.51
C LEU A 474 9.83 -31.69 30.65
N THR A 475 9.21 -32.10 29.54
CA THR A 475 8.16 -33.13 29.53
C THR A 475 8.73 -34.52 29.79
N ASN A 476 9.91 -34.83 29.24
CA ASN A 476 10.61 -36.09 29.51
C ASN A 476 10.97 -36.30 30.99
N ASP A 477 11.16 -35.24 31.78
CA ASP A 477 11.48 -35.35 33.21
C ASP A 477 10.23 -35.51 34.10
N GLN A 478 9.05 -35.07 33.63
CA GLN A 478 7.76 -35.31 34.30
C GLN A 478 7.12 -36.66 33.91
N ASP A 479 7.27 -37.11 32.67
CA ASP A 479 6.67 -38.36 32.16
C ASP A 479 7.40 -39.64 32.58
N ASN A 480 8.63 -39.55 33.09
CA ASN A 480 9.29 -40.69 33.74
C ASN A 480 8.57 -41.17 35.03
N ARG A 481 7.43 -40.55 35.42
CA ARG A 481 6.59 -40.97 36.54
C ARG A 481 5.18 -41.45 36.17
N ILE A 482 4.75 -41.39 34.91
CA ILE A 482 3.39 -41.80 34.52
C ILE A 482 3.44 -42.74 33.31
N ASN A 483 2.84 -43.92 33.49
CA ASN A 483 2.93 -45.07 32.59
C ASN A 483 2.52 -44.77 31.14
N VAL A 484 3.29 -45.38 30.24
CA VAL A 484 3.09 -45.52 28.80
C VAL A 484 1.66 -45.92 28.42
N THR A 485 0.99 -45.04 27.69
CA THR A 485 0.01 -45.38 26.65
C THR A 485 0.18 -44.34 25.54
N ASN A 486 0.35 -44.81 24.30
CA ASN A 486 0.68 -44.01 23.11
C ASN A 486 -0.15 -42.71 22.97
N GLU A 487 0.37 -41.60 23.46
CA GLU A 487 0.06 -40.27 22.94
C GLU A 487 1.18 -39.94 21.94
N ASP A 488 0.81 -39.69 20.68
CA ASP A 488 1.76 -39.23 19.66
C ASP A 488 2.48 -37.99 20.20
N VAL A 489 3.81 -38.07 20.35
CA VAL A 489 4.63 -36.96 20.82
C VAL A 489 4.39 -35.77 19.90
N VAL A 490 3.71 -34.75 20.42
CA VAL A 490 3.43 -33.50 19.70
C VAL A 490 4.74 -32.73 19.55
N LEU A 491 5.28 -32.71 18.33
CA LEU A 491 6.51 -31.98 18.00
C LEU A 491 6.18 -30.51 17.77
N ASP A 492 6.63 -29.65 18.68
CA ASP A 492 6.59 -28.20 18.51
C ASP A 492 7.80 -27.68 17.73
N TYR A 493 7.56 -26.69 16.86
CA TYR A 493 8.57 -26.09 15.98
C TYR A 493 8.80 -24.61 16.31
N PRO A 494 10.01 -24.06 16.03
CA PRO A 494 10.33 -22.64 16.21
C PRO A 494 9.36 -21.67 15.51
N MET A 495 8.86 -22.04 14.34
CA MET A 495 7.73 -21.38 13.70
C MET A 495 6.51 -22.32 13.78
N PRO A 496 5.28 -21.80 13.84
CA PRO A 496 4.12 -22.63 13.58
C PRO A 496 4.27 -23.19 12.16
N SER A 497 4.54 -24.49 12.07
CA SER A 497 4.79 -25.22 10.80
C SER A 497 4.44 -26.71 10.90
N ARG A 498 3.92 -27.17 12.05
CA ARG A 498 3.61 -28.57 12.32
C ARG A 498 2.68 -29.18 11.27
N CYS A 499 1.50 -28.60 11.06
CA CYS A 499 0.52 -29.10 10.11
C CYS A 499 0.94 -28.95 8.65
N ALA A 500 1.72 -27.93 8.31
CA ALA A 500 2.32 -27.78 6.99
C ALA A 500 3.34 -28.90 6.70
N LEU A 501 4.15 -29.27 7.70
CA LEU A 501 5.13 -30.34 7.56
C LEU A 501 4.47 -31.73 7.56
N GLU A 502 3.43 -31.93 8.38
CA GLU A 502 2.60 -33.15 8.36
C GLU A 502 1.88 -33.30 7.01
N TYR A 503 1.27 -32.22 6.48
CA TYR A 503 0.63 -32.22 5.16
C TYR A 503 1.63 -32.50 4.02
N LEU A 504 2.86 -31.99 4.14
CA LEU A 504 3.95 -32.27 3.20
C LEU A 504 4.58 -33.66 3.39
N HIS A 505 4.03 -34.49 4.28
CA HIS A 505 4.52 -35.84 4.58
C HIS A 505 6.00 -35.87 4.95
N VAL A 506 6.49 -34.83 5.63
CA VAL A 506 7.90 -34.76 6.04
C VAL A 506 8.12 -35.75 7.20
N PRO A 507 9.06 -36.70 7.08
CA PRO A 507 9.25 -37.68 8.14
C PRO A 507 9.78 -37.03 9.41
N THR A 508 9.29 -37.48 10.57
CA THR A 508 9.66 -36.98 11.90
C THR A 508 11.16 -37.07 12.19
N SER A 509 11.89 -37.98 11.51
CA SER A 509 13.35 -38.06 11.56
C SER A 509 14.06 -36.79 11.08
N MET A 510 13.38 -35.91 10.33
CA MET A 510 13.90 -34.62 9.88
C MET A 510 13.60 -33.46 10.83
N TYR A 511 12.93 -33.69 11.95
CA TYR A 511 12.56 -32.66 12.95
C TYR A 511 13.71 -31.71 13.29
N ARG A 512 14.87 -32.26 13.69
CA ARG A 512 16.06 -31.47 14.07
C ARG A 512 16.63 -30.66 12.90
N ILE A 513 16.55 -31.20 11.68
CA ILE A 513 17.00 -30.52 10.46
C ILE A 513 16.08 -29.34 10.16
N ILE A 514 14.76 -29.54 10.27
CA ILE A 514 13.76 -28.50 10.05
C ILE A 514 13.89 -27.38 11.09
N CYS A 515 14.00 -27.71 12.38
CA CYS A 515 14.20 -26.72 13.43
C CYS A 515 15.46 -25.87 13.19
N PHE A 516 16.54 -26.50 12.71
CA PHE A 516 17.76 -25.79 12.33
C PHE A 516 17.56 -24.87 11.10
N LEU A 517 16.83 -25.33 10.09
CA LEU A 517 16.48 -24.51 8.92
C LEU A 517 15.58 -23.33 9.30
N GLU A 518 14.57 -23.55 10.13
CA GLU A 518 13.69 -22.49 10.64
C GLU A 518 14.45 -21.46 11.47
N PHE A 519 15.38 -21.90 12.33
CA PHE A 519 16.26 -21.00 13.05
C PHE A 519 17.08 -20.12 12.09
N ILE A 520 17.66 -20.70 11.02
CA ILE A 520 18.37 -19.92 9.99
C ILE A 520 17.42 -18.92 9.32
N VAL A 521 16.21 -19.33 8.96
CA VAL A 521 15.20 -18.45 8.33
C VAL A 521 14.81 -17.30 9.26
N LEU A 522 14.63 -17.55 10.55
CA LEU A 522 14.32 -16.52 11.55
C LEU A 522 15.48 -15.54 11.72
N ILE A 523 16.74 -16.00 11.75
CA ILE A 523 17.93 -15.14 11.79
C ILE A 523 18.05 -14.29 10.52
N LEU A 524 17.79 -14.87 9.34
CA LEU A 524 17.79 -14.14 8.07
C LEU A 524 16.68 -13.08 8.04
N THR A 525 15.49 -13.41 8.55
CA THR A 525 14.35 -12.48 8.67
C THR A 525 14.69 -11.33 9.60
N CYS A 526 15.25 -11.64 10.75
CA CYS A 526 15.74 -10.65 11.71
C CYS A 526 16.77 -9.71 11.08
N THR A 527 17.74 -10.28 10.34
CA THR A 527 18.78 -9.52 9.63
C THR A 527 18.21 -8.64 8.53
N SER A 528 17.24 -9.13 7.75
CA SER A 528 16.58 -8.34 6.70
C SER A 528 15.74 -7.19 7.28
N ASN A 529 15.17 -7.35 8.47
CA ASN A 529 14.49 -6.25 9.17
C ASN A 529 15.47 -5.25 9.77
N HIS A 530 16.26 -5.69 10.75
CA HIS A 530 17.08 -4.81 11.57
C HIS A 530 18.38 -4.37 10.88
N GLY A 531 18.89 -5.15 9.93
CA GLY A 531 20.04 -4.77 9.11
C GLY A 531 19.73 -3.56 8.22
N ASN A 532 18.58 -3.55 7.55
CA ASN A 532 18.14 -2.42 6.74
C ASN A 532 17.90 -1.16 7.59
N ASP A 533 17.26 -1.30 8.75
CA ASP A 533 17.06 -0.21 9.70
C ASP A 533 18.40 0.37 10.19
N SER A 534 19.37 -0.50 10.49
CA SER A 534 20.73 -0.13 10.90
C SER A 534 21.47 0.65 9.80
N LEU A 535 21.37 0.21 8.54
CA LEU A 535 21.95 0.94 7.41
C LEU A 535 21.33 2.34 7.28
N PHE A 536 20.00 2.43 7.36
CA PHE A 536 19.29 3.72 7.31
C PHE A 536 19.67 4.65 8.47
N LEU A 537 19.73 4.11 9.68
CA LEU A 537 20.13 4.84 10.89
C LEU A 537 21.51 5.46 10.74
N ASN A 538 22.50 4.66 10.31
CA ASN A 538 23.88 5.11 10.19
C ASN A 538 24.04 6.22 9.15
N ILE A 539 23.42 6.08 7.96
CA ILE A 539 23.52 7.11 6.93
C ILE A 539 22.78 8.40 7.32
N THR A 540 21.65 8.29 8.03
CA THR A 540 20.92 9.46 8.52
C THR A 540 21.72 10.21 9.59
N LEU A 541 22.36 9.49 10.52
CA LEU A 541 23.22 10.11 11.53
C LEU A 541 24.48 10.72 10.92
N HIS A 542 25.06 10.09 9.89
CA HIS A 542 26.13 10.72 9.11
C HIS A 542 25.66 12.04 8.49
N MET A 543 24.47 12.07 7.88
CA MET A 543 23.87 13.28 7.32
C MET A 543 23.68 14.37 8.37
N CYS A 544 23.17 14.01 9.55
CA CYS A 544 23.06 14.93 10.69
C CYS A 544 24.44 15.51 11.08
N GLY A 545 25.47 14.67 11.10
CA GLY A 545 26.85 15.11 11.33
C GLY A 545 27.36 16.09 10.27
N GLN A 546 27.06 15.85 8.99
CA GLN A 546 27.43 16.77 7.90
C GLN A 546 26.71 18.12 8.00
N ILE A 547 25.43 18.12 8.38
CA ILE A 547 24.68 19.36 8.62
C ILE A 547 25.28 20.11 9.82
N LYS A 548 25.68 19.40 10.88
CA LYS A 548 26.36 20.02 12.02
C LYS A 548 27.71 20.65 11.64
N ILE A 549 28.49 20.00 10.77
CA ILE A 549 29.73 20.59 10.23
C ILE A 549 29.42 21.81 9.37
N LEU A 550 28.38 21.76 8.54
CA LEU A 550 27.94 22.90 7.75
C LEU A 550 27.57 24.10 8.65
N LYS A 551 26.84 23.86 9.75
CA LYS A 551 26.50 24.88 10.75
C LYS A 551 27.76 25.50 11.36
N ALA A 552 28.74 24.69 11.77
CA ALA A 552 30.01 25.19 12.30
C ALA A 552 30.77 26.05 11.27
N LYS A 553 30.78 25.65 10.00
CA LYS A 553 31.40 26.42 8.91
C LYS A 553 30.70 27.75 8.64
N PHE A 554 29.37 27.83 8.82
CA PHE A 554 28.65 29.11 8.72
C PHE A 554 28.98 30.04 9.89
N ILE A 555 29.03 29.53 11.12
CA ILE A 555 29.42 30.34 12.29
C ILE A 555 30.84 30.90 12.14
N GLY A 556 31.80 30.06 11.75
CA GLY A 556 33.20 30.46 11.58
C GLY A 556 33.51 31.20 10.27
N PHE A 557 32.49 31.62 9.50
CA PHE A 557 32.71 32.25 8.21
C PHE A 557 33.08 33.74 8.36
N GLY A 558 34.32 34.09 8.01
CA GLY A 558 34.83 35.47 8.04
C GLY A 558 35.04 36.10 6.66
N ALA A 559 34.83 37.42 6.55
CA ALA A 559 34.92 38.21 5.31
C ALA A 559 36.34 38.60 4.87
N SER A 560 37.38 38.25 5.63
CA SER A 560 38.73 38.85 5.47
C SER A 560 39.60 38.27 4.34
N SER A 561 39.14 37.26 3.58
CA SER A 561 39.98 36.59 2.56
C SER A 561 39.67 37.05 1.13
N PRO A 562 40.64 37.11 0.19
CA PRO A 562 40.44 37.59 -1.19
C PRO A 562 39.50 36.73 -2.07
N ARG A 563 38.94 35.62 -1.56
CA ARG A 563 37.98 34.74 -2.25
C ARG A 563 36.70 34.48 -1.44
N VAL A 564 36.17 35.50 -0.75
CA VAL A 564 34.98 35.38 0.11
C VAL A 564 33.79 34.79 -0.65
N TYR A 565 33.53 35.27 -1.88
CA TYR A 565 32.40 34.83 -2.69
C TYR A 565 32.49 33.35 -3.06
N ASP A 566 33.65 32.86 -3.49
CA ASP A 566 33.85 31.46 -3.87
C ASP A 566 33.70 30.52 -2.66
N ARG A 567 34.28 30.90 -1.52
CA ARG A 567 34.16 30.15 -0.27
C ARG A 567 32.72 30.08 0.21
N PHE A 568 31.98 31.18 0.12
CA PHE A 568 30.57 31.23 0.49
C PHE A 568 29.69 30.42 -0.47
N ASN A 569 29.95 30.52 -1.78
CA ASN A 569 29.26 29.72 -2.80
C ASN A 569 29.47 28.23 -2.57
N ALA A 570 30.66 27.80 -2.15
CA ALA A 570 30.93 26.41 -1.77
C ALA A 570 30.07 25.95 -0.57
N LEU A 571 29.82 26.81 0.42
CA LEU A 571 28.93 26.50 1.54
C LEU A 571 27.46 26.36 1.09
N ILE A 572 26.99 27.24 0.20
CA ILE A 572 25.64 27.15 -0.38
C ILE A 572 25.50 25.86 -1.19
N GLN A 573 26.46 25.57 -2.07
CA GLN A 573 26.46 24.35 -2.86
C GLN A 573 26.43 23.12 -1.97
N ARG A 574 27.21 23.12 -0.87
CA ARG A 574 27.20 22.03 0.10
C ARG A 574 25.84 21.91 0.81
N HIS A 575 25.22 23.02 1.21
CA HIS A 575 23.90 23.01 1.83
C HIS A 575 22.83 22.41 0.89
N ASN A 576 22.79 22.88 -0.35
CA ASN A 576 21.87 22.36 -1.36
C ASN A 576 22.10 20.87 -1.63
N TYR A 577 23.36 20.45 -1.72
CA TYR A 577 23.73 19.05 -1.90
C TYR A 577 23.24 18.17 -0.74
N LEU A 578 23.45 18.59 0.51
CA LEU A 578 22.97 17.86 1.69
C LEU A 578 21.44 17.79 1.76
N ILE A 579 20.73 18.87 1.36
CA ILE A 579 19.28 18.86 1.24
C ILE A 579 18.82 17.83 0.20
N THR A 580 19.47 17.78 -0.96
CA THR A 580 19.13 16.84 -2.03
C THR A 580 19.33 15.39 -1.54
N LEU A 581 20.48 15.10 -0.95
CA LEU A 581 20.76 13.78 -0.39
C LEU A 581 19.74 13.37 0.68
N ALA A 582 19.37 14.31 1.57
CA ALA A 582 18.35 14.06 2.59
C ALA A 582 16.97 13.76 1.99
N LYS A 583 16.59 14.46 0.92
CA LYS A 583 15.33 14.21 0.21
C LYS A 583 15.33 12.84 -0.46
N GLU A 584 16.42 12.47 -1.11
CA GLU A 584 16.57 11.14 -1.71
C GLU A 584 16.53 10.04 -0.65
N LEU A 585 17.15 10.27 0.51
CA LEU A 585 17.12 9.36 1.66
C LEU A 585 15.70 9.22 2.23
N THR A 586 14.98 10.34 2.46
CA THR A 586 13.57 10.32 2.89
C THR A 586 12.67 9.61 1.89
N LYS A 587 12.86 9.85 0.59
CA LYS A 587 12.10 9.19 -0.49
C LYS A 587 12.31 7.67 -0.46
N SER A 588 13.54 7.24 -0.22
CA SER A 588 13.92 5.83 -0.20
C SER A 588 13.27 5.04 0.94
N ILE A 589 12.99 5.71 2.07
CA ILE A 589 12.43 5.08 3.27
C ILE A 589 10.93 5.36 3.48
N SER A 590 10.32 6.27 2.70
CA SER A 590 8.94 6.75 2.94
C SER A 590 7.90 5.63 2.99
N LEU A 591 7.96 4.67 2.05
CA LEU A 591 7.07 3.50 2.03
C LEU A 591 7.38 2.54 3.20
N VAL A 592 8.66 2.31 3.49
CA VAL A 592 9.10 1.47 4.62
C VAL A 592 8.56 2.01 5.94
N LEU A 593 8.68 3.32 6.18
CA LEU A 593 8.18 3.95 7.40
C LEU A 593 6.66 3.81 7.52
N LEU A 594 5.92 3.97 6.43
CA LEU A 594 4.46 3.81 6.45
C LEU A 594 4.06 2.41 6.88
N THR A 595 4.60 1.39 6.21
CA THR A 595 4.26 0.00 6.52
C THR A 595 4.78 -0.40 7.90
N GLN A 596 5.96 0.07 8.30
CA GLN A 596 6.50 -0.15 9.64
C GLN A 596 5.57 0.41 10.72
N LEU A 597 5.13 1.66 10.60
CA LEU A 597 4.22 2.28 11.57
C LEU A 597 2.89 1.52 11.64
N PHE A 598 2.33 1.13 10.49
CA PHE A 598 1.06 0.42 10.41
C PHE A 598 1.13 -0.97 11.05
N ILE A 599 2.07 -1.81 10.61
CA ILE A 599 2.23 -3.18 11.11
C ILE A 599 2.61 -3.17 12.59
N SER A 600 3.51 -2.28 13.02
CA SER A 600 3.88 -2.20 14.44
C SER A 600 2.69 -1.79 15.31
N SER A 601 1.80 -0.92 14.84
CA SER A 601 0.62 -0.50 15.62
C SER A 601 -0.33 -1.66 15.87
N ILE A 602 -0.55 -2.52 14.86
CA ILE A 602 -1.37 -3.73 14.98
C ILE A 602 -0.71 -4.73 15.93
N LEU A 603 0.58 -5.01 15.74
CA LEU A 603 1.32 -5.98 16.56
C LEU A 603 1.46 -5.52 18.01
N LEU A 604 1.62 -4.23 18.28
CA LEU A 604 1.62 -3.71 19.66
C LEU A 604 0.31 -3.99 20.39
N CYS A 605 -0.83 -3.89 19.69
CA CYS A 605 -2.14 -4.19 20.27
C CYS A 605 -2.34 -5.70 20.49
N ILE A 606 -2.01 -6.53 19.49
CA ILE A 606 -2.20 -8.00 19.57
C ILE A 606 -1.26 -8.61 20.62
N MET A 607 0.04 -8.28 20.55
CA MET A 607 1.03 -8.81 21.51
C MET A 607 0.84 -8.22 22.91
N GLY A 608 0.38 -6.96 23.01
CA GLY A 608 0.03 -6.34 24.28
C GLY A 608 -1.13 -7.05 24.96
N PHE A 609 -2.13 -7.47 24.18
CA PHE A 609 -3.25 -8.26 24.66
C PHE A 609 -2.82 -9.65 25.10
N GLN A 610 -2.01 -10.35 24.29
CA GLN A 610 -1.44 -11.64 24.64
C GLN A 610 -0.60 -11.57 25.93
N PHE A 611 0.16 -10.49 26.14
CA PHE A 611 0.89 -10.27 27.38
C PHE A 611 -0.04 -10.12 28.61
N ILE A 612 -1.16 -9.40 28.47
CA ILE A 612 -2.16 -9.27 29.56
C ILE A 612 -2.80 -10.62 29.87
N LEU A 613 -3.16 -11.41 28.84
CA LEU A 613 -3.68 -12.76 29.02
C LEU A 613 -2.66 -13.68 29.69
N ALA A 614 -1.40 -13.62 29.29
CA ALA A 614 -0.32 -14.41 29.89
C ALA A 614 -0.15 -14.10 31.38
N LEU A 615 -0.26 -12.82 31.77
CA LEU A 615 -0.24 -12.40 33.18
C LEU A 615 -1.42 -12.98 33.96
N LYS A 616 -2.63 -13.00 33.38
CA LYS A 616 -3.84 -13.54 34.01
C LYS A 616 -3.77 -15.07 34.16
N MET A 617 -3.19 -15.76 33.18
CA MET A 617 -3.05 -17.22 33.14
C MET A 617 -1.80 -17.74 33.87
N HIS A 618 -0.94 -16.85 34.39
CA HIS A 618 0.36 -17.19 34.97
C HIS A 618 1.28 -18.01 34.03
N ASN A 619 1.10 -17.89 32.70
CA ASN A 619 1.93 -18.56 31.71
C ASN A 619 3.22 -17.77 31.48
N VAL A 620 4.32 -18.20 32.11
CA VAL A 620 5.62 -17.51 32.10
C VAL A 620 6.26 -17.50 30.71
N VAL A 621 6.06 -18.56 29.91
CA VAL A 621 6.62 -18.68 28.54
C VAL A 621 5.94 -17.69 27.60
N MET A 622 4.61 -17.69 27.58
CA MET A 622 3.82 -16.73 26.78
C MET A 622 4.12 -15.28 27.21
N MET A 623 4.23 -15.03 28.52
CA MET A 623 4.58 -13.71 29.06
C MET A 623 5.96 -13.25 28.57
N GLY A 624 6.95 -14.14 28.61
CA GLY A 624 8.32 -13.86 28.13
C GLY A 624 8.34 -13.53 26.63
N LYS A 625 7.73 -14.40 25.79
CA LYS A 625 7.62 -14.19 24.34
C LYS A 625 6.96 -12.85 24.01
N SER A 626 5.75 -12.61 24.52
CA SER A 626 5.01 -11.38 24.20
C SER A 626 5.74 -10.13 24.68
N CYS A 627 6.39 -10.17 25.86
CA CYS A 627 7.19 -9.05 26.36
C CYS A 627 8.40 -8.76 25.46
N MET A 628 9.16 -9.78 25.07
CA MET A 628 10.32 -9.61 24.19
C MET A 628 9.94 -9.01 22.84
N VAL A 629 8.85 -9.50 22.24
CA VAL A 629 8.32 -8.99 20.98
C VAL A 629 7.88 -7.53 21.11
N LEU A 630 7.10 -7.19 22.15
CA LEU A 630 6.70 -5.80 22.43
C LEU A 630 7.92 -4.88 22.54
N CYS A 631 8.94 -5.29 23.30
CA CYS A 631 10.19 -4.53 23.44
C CYS A 631 10.89 -4.31 22.09
N THR A 632 10.91 -5.31 21.19
CA THR A 632 11.55 -5.16 19.87
C THR A 632 10.85 -4.10 19.01
N PHE A 633 9.53 -4.15 18.90
CA PHE A 633 8.76 -3.19 18.09
C PHE A 633 8.78 -1.78 18.70
N LEU A 634 8.67 -1.67 20.02
CA LEU A 634 8.79 -0.38 20.71
C LEU A 634 10.16 0.26 20.47
N THR A 635 11.22 -0.55 20.54
CA THR A 635 12.58 -0.09 20.25
C THR A 635 12.69 0.39 18.81
N GLN A 636 12.21 -0.39 17.84
CA GLN A 636 12.25 -0.04 16.42
C GLN A 636 11.52 1.28 16.10
N LEU A 637 10.30 1.47 16.64
CA LEU A 637 9.55 2.71 16.50
C LEU A 637 10.27 3.90 17.15
N SER A 638 10.83 3.69 18.34
CA SER A 638 11.57 4.74 19.06
C SER A 638 12.80 5.21 18.28
N VAL A 639 13.54 4.29 17.64
CA VAL A 639 14.73 4.60 16.83
C VAL A 639 14.34 5.45 15.62
N TYR A 640 13.32 5.05 14.87
CA TYR A 640 12.84 5.81 13.72
C TYR A 640 12.37 7.22 14.10
N SER A 641 11.60 7.33 15.18
CA SER A 641 11.10 8.61 15.67
C SER A 641 12.20 9.51 16.23
N PHE A 642 13.17 8.95 16.95
CA PHE A 642 14.34 9.69 17.44
C PHE A 642 15.15 10.27 16.28
N VAL A 643 15.49 9.44 15.30
CA VAL A 643 16.29 9.86 14.14
C VAL A 643 15.55 10.85 13.27
N GLY A 644 14.25 10.65 13.07
CA GLY A 644 13.41 11.57 12.30
C GLY A 644 13.31 12.95 12.93
N ASP A 645 13.13 12.99 14.25
CA ASP A 645 13.12 14.25 15.00
C ASP A 645 14.51 14.92 15.01
N TYR A 646 15.57 14.13 15.20
CA TYR A 646 16.94 14.62 15.19
C TYR A 646 17.35 15.20 13.83
N LEU A 647 17.07 14.51 12.72
CA LEU A 647 17.34 15.01 11.37
C LEU A 647 16.60 16.32 11.11
N LYS A 648 15.31 16.37 11.48
CA LYS A 648 14.49 17.57 11.34
C LYS A 648 15.08 18.74 12.13
N SER A 649 15.41 18.54 13.41
CA SER A 649 16.04 19.57 14.25
C SER A 649 17.37 20.05 13.65
N GLN A 650 18.24 19.13 13.19
CA GLN A 650 19.51 19.53 12.59
C GLN A 650 19.32 20.42 11.35
N MET A 651 18.31 20.14 10.53
CA MET A 651 17.96 20.94 9.35
C MET A 651 17.34 22.29 9.70
N GLU A 652 16.45 22.35 10.70
CA GLU A 652 15.81 23.60 11.16
C GLU A 652 16.82 24.57 11.76
N GLU A 653 17.75 24.05 12.58
CA GLU A 653 18.76 24.84 13.29
C GLU A 653 19.76 25.55 12.36
N VAL A 654 19.89 25.15 11.09
CA VAL A 654 20.82 25.81 10.15
C VAL A 654 20.54 27.31 10.06
N GLY A 655 19.27 27.72 10.03
CA GLY A 655 18.90 29.14 9.94
C GLY A 655 19.29 29.92 11.21
N LEU A 656 19.13 29.30 12.37
CA LEU A 656 19.49 29.89 13.67
C LEU A 656 21.01 30.05 13.81
N PHE A 657 21.78 29.04 13.40
CA PHE A 657 23.25 29.10 13.41
C PHE A 657 23.81 30.13 12.42
N ILE A 658 23.14 30.32 11.27
CA ILE A 658 23.47 31.41 10.35
C ILE A 658 23.19 32.77 11.00
N TYR A 659 22.06 32.92 11.68
CA TYR A 659 21.73 34.17 12.37
C TYR A 659 22.73 34.52 13.49
N GLN A 660 23.32 33.51 14.13
CA GLN A 660 24.36 33.68 15.15
C GLN A 660 25.76 33.92 14.56
N SER A 661 25.95 33.79 13.25
CA SER A 661 27.22 34.13 12.59
C SER A 661 27.45 35.65 12.54
N ILE A 662 28.64 36.07 12.13
CA ILE A 662 29.00 37.48 11.95
C ILE A 662 28.43 38.03 10.62
N TRP A 663 27.13 37.82 10.39
CA TRP A 663 26.46 38.12 9.12
C TRP A 663 26.38 39.62 8.83
N TYR A 664 26.41 40.46 9.87
CA TYR A 664 26.36 41.92 9.78
C TYR A 664 27.66 42.54 9.23
N ASP A 665 28.78 41.82 9.34
CA ASP A 665 30.07 42.25 8.76
C ASP A 665 30.31 41.67 7.35
N LEU A 666 29.35 40.91 6.82
CA LEU A 666 29.45 40.37 5.47
C LEU A 666 29.11 41.43 4.41
N PRO A 667 29.74 41.38 3.22
CA PRO A 667 29.33 42.17 2.07
C PRO A 667 27.82 42.06 1.83
N THR A 668 27.17 43.19 1.51
CA THR A 668 25.70 43.29 1.32
C THR A 668 25.14 42.25 0.35
N LYS A 669 25.90 41.88 -0.68
CA LYS A 669 25.51 40.82 -1.64
C LYS A 669 25.43 39.44 -0.98
N LEU A 670 26.33 39.11 -0.06
CA LEU A 670 26.33 37.84 0.67
C LEU A 670 25.27 37.82 1.77
N ALA A 671 25.10 38.94 2.49
CA ALA A 671 24.06 39.08 3.50
C ALA A 671 22.65 38.87 2.89
N LYS A 672 22.38 39.40 1.69
CA LYS A 672 21.14 39.12 0.95
C LYS A 672 20.96 37.63 0.60
N ASN A 673 22.03 36.93 0.27
CA ASN A 673 21.98 35.50 -0.02
C ASN A 673 21.63 34.67 1.23
N LEU A 674 22.09 35.08 2.42
CA LEU A 674 21.77 34.40 3.69
C LEU A 674 20.26 34.41 3.98
N ILE A 675 19.53 35.47 3.60
CA ILE A 675 18.07 35.55 3.76
C ILE A 675 17.39 34.35 3.08
N PHE A 676 17.78 34.03 1.84
CA PHE A 676 17.22 32.88 1.12
C PHE A 676 17.55 31.54 1.81
N ILE A 677 18.72 31.43 2.43
CA ILE A 677 19.10 30.23 3.17
C ILE A 677 18.24 30.08 4.43
N ILE A 678 18.05 31.16 5.20
CA ILE A 678 17.21 31.17 6.41
C ILE A 678 15.74 30.88 6.05
N MET A 679 15.22 31.47 4.97
CA MET A 679 13.88 31.16 4.47
C MET A 679 13.77 29.68 4.09
N ARG A 680 14.78 29.11 3.43
CA ARG A 680 14.79 27.68 3.07
C ARG A 680 14.76 26.78 4.30
N THR A 681 15.39 27.16 5.41
CA THR A 681 15.42 26.33 6.64
C THR A 681 14.09 26.26 7.36
N GLN A 682 13.16 27.19 7.11
CA GLN A 682 11.78 27.12 7.63
C GLN A 682 10.95 25.96 7.06
N SER A 683 11.45 25.27 6.02
CA SER A 683 10.84 24.06 5.46
C SER A 683 11.84 22.89 5.51
N PRO A 684 12.23 22.42 6.69
CA PRO A 684 13.27 21.41 6.83
C PRO A 684 12.89 20.10 6.13
N VAL A 685 13.90 19.34 5.69
CA VAL A 685 13.67 17.95 5.30
C VAL A 685 13.32 17.16 6.56
N LYS A 686 12.19 16.46 6.52
CA LYS A 686 11.66 15.65 7.61
C LYS A 686 11.38 14.25 7.10
N LEU A 687 11.50 13.24 7.96
CA LEU A 687 11.08 11.89 7.60
C LEU A 687 9.55 11.83 7.55
N GLN A 688 9.01 11.37 6.42
CA GLN A 688 7.57 11.23 6.25
C GLN A 688 7.24 9.80 5.84
N ALA A 689 6.35 9.17 6.59
CA ALA A 689 5.72 7.90 6.26
C ALA A 689 4.63 8.14 5.20
N GLY A 690 4.80 7.54 4.03
CA GLY A 690 3.85 7.66 2.90
C GLY A 690 3.69 9.09 2.39
N ASN A 691 4.57 10.02 2.76
CA ASN A 691 4.42 11.47 2.58
C ASN A 691 3.27 12.14 3.35
N PHE A 692 2.55 11.43 4.23
CA PHE A 692 1.41 11.96 5.00
C PHE A 692 1.78 12.21 6.47
N ILE A 693 2.45 11.24 7.11
CA ILE A 693 2.71 11.27 8.56
C ILE A 693 4.17 11.64 8.79
N VAL A 694 4.43 12.68 9.59
CA VAL A 694 5.80 13.02 9.99
C VAL A 694 6.25 12.05 11.07
N VAL A 695 7.40 11.40 10.86
CA VAL A 695 7.96 10.45 11.83
C VAL A 695 8.86 11.19 12.80
N ASN A 696 8.38 11.38 14.02
CA ASN A 696 9.08 12.06 15.11
C ASN A 696 8.60 11.53 16.47
N LEU A 697 9.16 12.08 17.56
CA LEU A 697 8.80 11.68 18.92
C LEU A 697 7.34 11.96 19.28
N ALA A 698 6.72 13.01 18.72
CA ALA A 698 5.31 13.32 18.96
C ALA A 698 4.39 12.23 18.38
N THR A 699 4.67 11.78 17.15
CA THR A 699 3.95 10.67 16.51
C THR A 699 4.13 9.38 17.28
N TYR A 700 5.34 9.08 17.78
CA TYR A 700 5.59 7.92 18.64
C TYR A 700 4.74 7.93 19.92
N MET A 701 4.71 9.08 20.61
CA MET A 701 3.90 9.25 21.81
C MET A 701 2.40 9.10 21.53
N SER A 702 1.95 9.57 20.36
CA SER A 702 0.56 9.38 19.94
C SER A 702 0.23 7.90 19.75
N ILE A 703 1.10 7.14 19.07
CA ILE A 703 0.93 5.70 18.84
C ILE A 703 0.86 4.96 20.18
N LEU A 704 1.81 5.22 21.08
CA LEU A 704 1.81 4.63 22.42
C LEU A 704 0.51 4.88 23.18
N LYS A 705 0.05 6.14 23.22
CA LYS A 705 -1.19 6.50 23.89
C LYS A 705 -2.38 5.76 23.30
N THR A 706 -2.49 5.71 21.98
CA THR A 706 -3.59 5.00 21.31
C THR A 706 -3.54 3.49 21.58
N SER A 707 -2.37 2.85 21.51
CA SER A 707 -2.22 1.42 21.80
C SER A 707 -2.58 1.09 23.25
N ILE A 708 -2.14 1.90 24.22
CA ILE A 708 -2.51 1.71 25.63
C ILE A 708 -4.02 1.89 25.84
N SER A 709 -4.65 2.86 25.18
CA SER A 709 -6.10 3.04 25.24
C SER A 709 -6.86 1.83 24.69
N TYR A 710 -6.46 1.30 23.52
CA TYR A 710 -7.06 0.08 22.96
C TYR A 710 -6.86 -1.14 23.88
N LEU A 711 -5.65 -1.32 24.42
CA LEU A 711 -5.36 -2.38 25.38
C LEU A 711 -6.19 -2.28 26.65
N SER A 712 -6.44 -1.06 27.14
CA SER A 712 -7.30 -0.82 28.31
C SER A 712 -8.74 -1.24 28.03
N VAL A 713 -9.28 -0.93 26.84
CA VAL A 713 -10.63 -1.37 26.43
C VAL A 713 -10.70 -2.88 26.32
N LEU A 714 -9.73 -3.51 25.63
CA LEU A 714 -9.67 -4.96 25.47
C LEU A 714 -9.57 -5.69 26.82
N ARG A 715 -8.79 -5.14 27.76
CA ARG A 715 -8.70 -5.67 29.12
C ARG A 715 -10.06 -5.68 29.82
N VAL A 716 -10.77 -4.54 29.79
CA VAL A 716 -12.09 -4.42 30.43
C VAL A 716 -13.09 -5.40 29.82
N MET A 717 -13.08 -5.60 28.51
CA MET A 717 -13.95 -6.57 27.83
C MET A 717 -13.74 -8.04 28.23
N ILE A 718 -12.56 -8.39 28.78
CA ILE A 718 -12.28 -9.76 29.30
C ILE A 718 -12.67 -9.88 30.78
N GLU A 719 -12.72 -8.76 31.51
CA GLU A 719 -13.11 -8.74 32.92
C GLU A 719 -14.64 -8.74 33.11
N THR A 720 -15.39 -8.41 32.05
CA THR A 720 -16.86 -8.56 31.93
C THR A 720 -17.25 -9.90 31.33
#